data_AF-A0A6J2SW80-F1
#
_entry.id   AF-A0A6J2SW80-F1
#
_cell.length_a   1.000
_cell.length_b   1.000
_cell.length_c   1.000
_cell.angle_alpha   90.00
_cell.angle_beta   90.00
_cell.angle_gamma   90.00
#
_symmetry.space_group_name_H-M   'P 1'
#
loop_
_entity.id
_entity.type
_entity.pdbx_description
1 polymer ?
#
loop_
_entity_poly.entity_id
_entity_poly.type
_entity_poly.pdbx_seq_one_letter_code
_entity_poly.pdbx_strand_id
1 'polypeptide(L)'
;MVHHSNDDAMNKIPLKSSNGLDDEEKNGDELMQDTAAAEEARREQMRANLLAWMKKLTIGLICFIGIALISYVIISLCLSDEQSLPPASVSDGSNMEATTATSEEIAVAGPAVAASTSPTTPPPSAAPILDDGDDKDNKNFTSKLGIYKHAAVCSDMDTCSQIGSNILERNGSAVDATIATMLCNGLLTSQSMGIGGGLIMNIYDRESQQGYQIDAQTVAPYASHQKMFDKDVNSSIIGPLSIAVPGEVMGYHLAYKRFGKLPWRELVEPSLKICETGYRMSMHQALNVEKVWPTIKDNLQYQSVFLNAETGDHHREGAILKPPAKLCNTYKLLAENGPMDFYNGTIAQMLAEDLKELGSIITLDDLDTYTADLRLSVTMPLGNDTLYAVPPVSSGSIVSHILSILEGYNFTRADLADDESYALTIHRITEAMKFGFARRAELGDPRFNDIRELVSQLNNPEYAAQHRAKINDNSVLSGPHEYGAQLSSEDDPYGTSSLAVLAPNGDAVSVTSSINYYFGSGLIGPRTGIILNDCMNDFSLKDNMFGLPQSQANVIDLHKRPMSSQSPMLLADQDGNIRLAIGAAGGSKILGAIVEVAARFLWFGDDLKAAEDAPRFYHQLLPDVLQYDEGRFSENVLSLLRKRGHTLKPLDRHNTAVVCAIGRNATAIYANADGRKRGDVAGF
;
A
#
# COMPACT_ATOMS: atom_id res chain seq x y z
N MET A 1 6.79 -51.62 -37.76
CA MET A 1 7.74 -52.65 -38.27
C MET A 1 9.09 -52.37 -37.63
N VAL A 2 9.62 -53.34 -36.88
CA VAL A 2 11.04 -53.53 -36.47
C VAL A 2 11.63 -52.39 -35.59
N HIS A 3 11.73 -52.45 -34.25
CA HIS A 3 12.42 -53.37 -33.30
C HIS A 3 13.93 -53.55 -33.51
N HIS A 4 14.74 -52.99 -32.59
CA HIS A 4 15.93 -53.55 -31.90
C HIS A 4 16.78 -52.39 -31.35
N SER A 5 17.01 -52.19 -30.04
CA SER A 5 17.51 -53.02 -28.91
C SER A 5 19.04 -53.10 -28.80
N ASN A 6 19.48 -52.90 -27.55
CA ASN A 6 20.68 -53.41 -26.86
C ASN A 6 21.94 -52.53 -26.77
N ASP A 7 22.13 -51.99 -25.56
CA ASP A 7 23.05 -52.44 -24.50
C ASP A 7 24.55 -52.68 -24.77
N ASP A 8 25.30 -52.07 -23.84
CA ASP A 8 26.50 -52.53 -23.14
C ASP A 8 27.79 -52.86 -23.90
N ALA A 9 28.87 -52.16 -23.55
CA ALA A 9 30.10 -52.81 -23.10
C ALA A 9 31.07 -51.85 -22.38
N MET A 10 31.49 -52.33 -21.21
CA MET A 10 32.62 -51.93 -20.37
C MET A 10 33.93 -51.58 -21.10
N ASN A 11 34.73 -50.70 -20.47
CA ASN A 11 36.16 -50.95 -20.33
C ASN A 11 36.73 -50.39 -19.01
N LYS A 12 37.41 -51.27 -18.26
CA LYS A 12 38.21 -51.04 -17.04
C LYS A 12 39.59 -50.45 -17.41
N ILE A 13 40.33 -49.73 -16.56
CA ILE A 13 41.45 -50.14 -15.64
C ILE A 13 42.33 -48.84 -15.43
N PRO A 14 43.17 -48.59 -14.39
CA PRO A 14 43.33 -49.09 -13.01
C PRO A 14 43.42 -47.99 -11.90
N LEU A 15 43.34 -48.48 -10.66
CA LEU A 15 43.64 -47.85 -9.37
C LEU A 15 45.13 -47.42 -9.17
N LYS A 16 45.33 -46.37 -8.38
CA LYS A 16 46.48 -46.22 -7.46
C LYS A 16 46.01 -45.73 -6.08
N SER A 17 46.55 -46.40 -5.07
CA SER A 17 46.24 -46.42 -3.65
C SER A 17 46.73 -45.21 -2.85
N SER A 18 46.01 -44.84 -1.78
CA SER A 18 46.59 -44.67 -0.44
C SER A 18 45.52 -44.58 0.65
N ASN A 19 45.68 -45.46 1.65
CA ASN A 19 44.91 -45.70 2.85
C ASN A 19 44.45 -44.48 3.67
N GLY A 20 43.25 -44.63 4.25
CA GLY A 20 42.90 -44.12 5.58
C GLY A 20 41.51 -43.49 5.63
N LEU A 21 40.52 -44.20 6.23
CA LEU A 21 39.36 -43.72 7.01
C LEU A 21 38.21 -44.76 6.96
N ASP A 22 38.28 -45.81 7.79
CA ASP A 22 37.30 -46.93 7.80
C ASP A 22 36.22 -46.82 8.91
N ASP A 23 35.96 -45.63 9.47
CA ASP A 23 34.95 -45.47 10.54
C ASP A 23 33.81 -44.46 10.24
N GLU A 24 33.80 -43.79 9.07
CA GLU A 24 32.73 -42.83 8.71
C GLU A 24 31.70 -43.37 7.71
N GLU A 25 32.01 -44.43 6.95
CA GLU A 25 31.12 -44.88 5.87
C GLU A 25 29.94 -45.76 6.36
N LYS A 26 30.03 -46.34 7.56
CA LYS A 26 28.93 -47.16 8.13
C LYS A 26 27.78 -46.35 8.75
N ASN A 27 28.02 -45.12 9.19
CA ASN A 27 26.96 -44.27 9.76
C ASN A 27 26.21 -43.46 8.68
N GLY A 28 26.76 -43.34 7.47
CA GLY A 28 26.12 -42.63 6.35
C GLY A 28 24.98 -43.43 5.70
N ASP A 29 25.17 -44.74 5.52
CA ASP A 29 24.17 -45.61 4.89
C ASP A 29 22.96 -45.89 5.81
N GLU A 30 23.17 -45.96 7.13
CA GLU A 30 22.08 -46.16 8.11
C GLU A 30 21.21 -44.89 8.25
N LEU A 31 21.81 -43.70 8.18
CA LEU A 31 21.09 -42.41 8.25
C LEU A 31 20.34 -42.08 6.93
N MET A 32 20.88 -42.52 5.78
CA MET A 32 20.23 -42.35 4.47
C MET A 32 19.07 -43.32 4.25
N GLN A 33 19.09 -44.51 4.84
CA GLN A 33 17.94 -45.44 4.81
C GLN A 33 16.78 -44.97 5.71
N ASP A 34 17.08 -44.41 6.88
CA ASP A 34 16.04 -43.90 7.81
C ASP A 34 15.32 -42.66 7.27
N THR A 35 16.03 -41.82 6.51
CA THR A 35 15.45 -40.62 5.88
C THR A 35 14.58 -40.96 4.67
N ALA A 36 14.97 -41.94 3.84
CA ALA A 36 14.18 -42.39 2.70
C ALA A 36 12.87 -43.07 3.15
N ALA A 37 12.91 -43.91 4.19
CA ALA A 37 11.73 -44.55 4.75
C ALA A 37 10.76 -43.54 5.39
N ALA A 38 11.28 -42.52 6.08
CA ALA A 38 10.47 -41.44 6.63
C ALA A 38 9.81 -40.57 5.53
N GLU A 39 10.48 -40.38 4.40
CA GLU A 39 9.95 -39.63 3.26
C GLU A 39 8.85 -40.42 2.53
N GLU A 40 9.00 -41.74 2.40
CA GLU A 40 8.00 -42.63 1.82
C GLU A 40 6.74 -42.70 2.70
N ALA A 41 6.89 -42.79 4.02
CA ALA A 41 5.78 -42.73 4.97
C ALA A 41 5.02 -41.37 4.90
N ARG A 42 5.72 -40.25 4.72
CA ARG A 42 5.09 -38.94 4.51
C ARG A 42 4.31 -38.88 3.18
N ARG A 43 4.82 -39.51 2.11
CA ARG A 43 4.12 -39.58 0.81
C ARG A 43 2.86 -40.44 0.89
N GLU A 44 2.89 -41.54 1.62
CA GLU A 44 1.68 -42.36 1.85
C GLU A 44 0.63 -41.64 2.69
N GLN A 45 1.05 -40.94 3.75
CA GLN A 45 0.14 -40.13 4.56
C GLN A 45 -0.50 -38.99 3.75
N MET A 46 0.29 -38.35 2.87
CA MET A 46 -0.23 -37.32 1.96
C MET A 46 -1.24 -37.90 0.96
N ARG A 47 -0.99 -39.09 0.40
CA ARG A 47 -1.95 -39.78 -0.48
C ARG A 47 -3.25 -40.14 0.24
N ALA A 48 -3.17 -40.62 1.48
CA ALA A 48 -4.33 -40.94 2.30
C ALA A 48 -5.18 -39.69 2.61
N ASN A 49 -4.53 -38.58 2.97
CA ASN A 49 -5.19 -37.29 3.19
C ASN A 49 -5.85 -36.75 1.91
N LEU A 50 -5.18 -36.88 0.75
CA LEU A 50 -5.72 -36.46 -0.53
C LEU A 50 -6.98 -37.27 -0.90
N LEU A 51 -6.95 -38.59 -0.70
CA LEU A 51 -8.10 -39.48 -0.93
C LEU A 51 -9.27 -39.16 0.01
N ALA A 52 -9.00 -38.87 1.28
CA ALA A 52 -10.03 -38.45 2.24
C ALA A 52 -10.65 -37.10 1.85
N TRP A 53 -9.84 -36.16 1.37
CA TRP A 53 -10.29 -34.86 0.90
C TRP A 53 -11.13 -34.98 -0.38
N MET A 54 -10.69 -35.77 -1.37
CA MET A 54 -11.46 -36.04 -2.59
C MET A 54 -12.81 -36.71 -2.30
N LYS A 55 -12.89 -37.62 -1.33
CA LYS A 55 -14.17 -38.22 -0.90
C LYS A 55 -15.12 -37.18 -0.31
N LYS A 56 -14.62 -36.27 0.54
CA LYS A 56 -15.44 -35.18 1.10
C LYS A 56 -15.93 -34.22 0.00
N LEU A 57 -15.07 -33.89 -0.96
CA LEU A 57 -15.43 -33.04 -2.10
C LEU A 57 -16.50 -33.70 -2.98
N THR A 58 -16.39 -35.01 -3.23
CA THR A 58 -17.37 -35.78 -4.02
C THR A 58 -18.73 -35.83 -3.34
N ILE A 59 -18.77 -36.03 -2.02
CA ILE A 59 -20.02 -36.00 -1.24
C ILE A 59 -20.64 -34.61 -1.29
N GLY A 60 -19.84 -33.55 -1.13
CA GLY A 60 -20.31 -32.16 -1.25
C GLY A 60 -20.93 -31.86 -2.62
N LEU A 61 -20.31 -32.33 -3.70
CA LEU A 61 -20.80 -32.14 -5.07
C LEU A 61 -22.14 -32.87 -5.30
N ILE A 62 -22.29 -34.11 -4.80
CA ILE A 62 -23.54 -34.86 -4.90
C ILE A 62 -24.68 -34.14 -4.15
N CYS A 63 -24.41 -33.64 -2.94
CA CYS A 63 -25.38 -32.86 -2.18
C CYS A 63 -25.80 -31.58 -2.91
N PHE A 64 -24.84 -30.86 -3.51
CA PHE A 64 -25.12 -29.61 -4.22
C PHE A 64 -25.97 -29.85 -5.48
N ILE A 65 -25.68 -30.90 -6.25
CA ILE A 65 -26.49 -31.30 -7.42
C ILE A 65 -27.90 -31.70 -6.97
N GLY A 66 -28.03 -32.43 -5.86
CA GLY A 66 -29.34 -32.80 -5.29
C GLY A 66 -30.19 -31.58 -4.93
N ILE A 67 -29.60 -30.58 -4.27
CA ILE A 67 -30.28 -29.33 -3.91
C ILE A 67 -30.68 -28.55 -5.17
N ALA A 68 -29.79 -28.44 -6.16
CA ALA A 68 -30.07 -27.74 -7.41
C ALA A 68 -31.23 -28.37 -8.19
N LEU A 69 -31.32 -29.71 -8.23
CA LEU A 69 -32.42 -30.42 -8.89
C LEU A 69 -33.75 -30.20 -8.16
N ILE A 70 -33.76 -30.20 -6.83
CA ILE A 70 -34.96 -29.90 -6.04
C ILE A 70 -35.43 -28.47 -6.30
N SER A 71 -34.51 -27.50 -6.28
CA SER A 71 -34.81 -26.09 -6.58
C SER A 71 -35.36 -25.92 -8.00
N TYR A 72 -34.78 -26.62 -8.99
CA TYR A 72 -35.26 -26.58 -10.38
C TYR A 72 -36.68 -27.13 -10.53
N VAL A 73 -37.03 -28.22 -9.82
CA VAL A 73 -38.40 -28.77 -9.82
C VAL A 73 -39.39 -27.80 -9.18
N ILE A 74 -39.01 -27.15 -8.07
CA ILE A 74 -39.86 -26.14 -7.40
C ILE A 74 -40.09 -24.94 -8.33
N ILE A 75 -39.03 -24.42 -8.98
CA ILE A 75 -39.12 -23.30 -9.91
C ILE A 75 -39.98 -23.66 -11.13
N SER A 76 -39.84 -24.88 -11.66
CA SER A 76 -40.64 -25.35 -12.81
C SER A 76 -42.12 -25.50 -12.47
N LEU A 77 -42.45 -25.89 -11.24
CA LEU A 77 -43.84 -25.95 -10.75
C LEU A 77 -44.42 -24.54 -10.57
N CYS A 78 -43.62 -23.57 -10.13
CA CYS A 78 -44.07 -22.18 -9.98
C CYS A 78 -44.27 -21.44 -11.31
N LEU A 79 -43.52 -21.79 -12.37
CA LEU A 79 -43.60 -21.14 -13.68
C LEU A 79 -44.73 -21.67 -14.59
N SER A 80 -45.49 -22.68 -14.14
CA SER A 80 -46.57 -23.27 -14.93
C SER A 80 -47.91 -22.52 -14.82
N ASP A 81 -48.01 -21.48 -13.97
CA ASP A 81 -49.29 -20.84 -13.62
C ASP A 81 -49.49 -19.42 -14.20
N GLU A 82 -48.61 -18.95 -15.10
CA GLU A 82 -48.71 -17.58 -15.64
C GLU A 82 -48.64 -17.55 -17.18
N GLN A 83 -49.78 -17.84 -17.82
CA GLN A 83 -50.02 -17.50 -19.24
C GLN A 83 -51.37 -16.79 -19.40
N SER A 84 -51.34 -15.48 -19.65
CA SER A 84 -52.29 -14.71 -20.50
C SER A 84 -51.84 -13.23 -20.47
N LEU A 85 -51.31 -12.60 -21.52
CA LEU A 85 -51.96 -11.98 -22.71
C LEU A 85 -51.01 -10.84 -23.23
N PRO A 86 -51.22 -10.20 -24.41
CA PRO A 86 -50.26 -10.16 -25.53
C PRO A 86 -49.76 -8.71 -25.92
N PRO A 87 -49.00 -8.50 -27.02
CA PRO A 87 -48.05 -7.39 -27.21
C PRO A 87 -48.53 -6.25 -28.14
N ALA A 88 -47.79 -5.13 -28.12
CA ALA A 88 -47.83 -4.04 -29.12
C ALA A 88 -46.37 -3.53 -29.32
N SER A 89 -45.71 -3.74 -30.47
CA SER A 89 -45.82 -3.14 -31.82
C SER A 89 -45.08 -1.80 -32.01
N VAL A 90 -43.87 -1.91 -32.59
CA VAL A 90 -43.31 -1.19 -33.77
C VAL A 90 -43.53 0.32 -33.94
N SER A 91 -42.43 1.07 -34.15
CA SER A 91 -42.29 1.97 -35.32
C SER A 91 -40.84 2.36 -35.63
N ASP A 92 -40.50 2.16 -36.90
CA ASP A 92 -39.28 2.55 -37.63
C ASP A 92 -39.12 4.08 -37.77
N GLY A 93 -37.89 4.52 -38.07
CA GLY A 93 -37.58 5.89 -38.46
C GLY A 93 -36.16 6.06 -39.02
N SER A 94 -36.04 5.90 -40.32
CA SER A 94 -34.83 5.86 -41.17
C SER A 94 -34.12 7.20 -41.45
N ASN A 95 -32.83 7.05 -41.85
CA ASN A 95 -32.12 7.71 -42.98
C ASN A 95 -31.30 9.01 -42.84
N MET A 96 -30.06 8.89 -43.38
CA MET A 96 -29.28 9.81 -44.22
C MET A 96 -28.76 11.11 -43.55
N GLU A 97 -27.58 11.67 -43.85
CA GLU A 97 -26.76 11.65 -45.07
C GLU A 97 -25.32 12.12 -44.74
N ALA A 98 -24.37 11.81 -45.63
CA ALA A 98 -22.98 12.25 -45.58
C ALA A 98 -22.75 13.46 -46.52
N THR A 99 -21.80 14.33 -46.18
CA THR A 99 -21.17 15.26 -47.13
C THR A 99 -19.70 15.50 -46.79
N THR A 100 -18.89 15.48 -47.85
CA THR A 100 -17.43 15.61 -48.00
C THR A 100 -17.01 17.03 -48.37
N ALA A 101 -15.75 17.41 -48.04
CA ALA A 101 -14.79 18.25 -48.82
C ALA A 101 -13.59 18.65 -47.89
N THR A 102 -12.35 18.13 -48.07
CA THR A 102 -11.18 18.70 -48.81
C THR A 102 -10.78 20.13 -48.37
N SER A 103 -9.54 20.50 -48.04
CA SER A 103 -8.27 20.34 -48.80
C SER A 103 -7.01 20.83 -48.04
N GLU A 104 -5.83 20.32 -48.46
CA GLU A 104 -4.44 20.89 -48.48
C GLU A 104 -3.67 21.13 -47.16
N GLU A 105 -2.59 20.38 -46.81
CA GLU A 105 -1.17 20.34 -47.28
C GLU A 105 -0.27 21.55 -46.89
N ILE A 106 0.81 21.28 -46.14
CA ILE A 106 2.22 21.65 -46.39
C ILE A 106 3.11 21.18 -45.21
N ALA A 107 4.18 20.47 -45.54
CA ALA A 107 5.27 20.07 -44.66
C ALA A 107 6.50 20.96 -44.86
N VAL A 108 7.32 21.20 -43.83
CA VAL A 108 8.79 21.42 -43.95
C VAL A 108 9.48 20.99 -42.64
N ALA A 109 10.63 20.33 -42.79
CA ALA A 109 11.47 19.69 -41.77
C ALA A 109 12.74 20.47 -41.38
N GLY A 110 13.26 20.19 -40.18
CA GLY A 110 14.68 20.11 -39.79
C GLY A 110 15.42 21.42 -39.39
N PRO A 111 16.61 21.35 -38.72
CA PRO A 111 17.41 20.17 -38.37
C PRO A 111 17.95 20.12 -36.91
N ALA A 112 18.60 19.00 -36.61
CA ALA A 112 19.35 18.66 -35.39
C ALA A 112 20.76 19.28 -35.32
N VAL A 113 21.33 19.36 -34.10
CA VAL A 113 22.78 19.43 -33.84
C VAL A 113 23.12 18.63 -32.57
N ALA A 114 24.22 17.89 -32.62
CA ALA A 114 24.71 16.90 -31.67
C ALA A 114 26.02 17.33 -30.94
N ALA A 115 26.53 16.41 -30.10
CA ALA A 115 27.87 16.27 -29.47
C ALA A 115 28.00 16.86 -28.05
N SER A 116 28.08 16.06 -26.97
CA SER A 116 29.10 15.09 -26.48
C SER A 116 30.23 15.74 -25.67
N THR A 117 30.42 15.31 -24.41
CA THR A 117 31.69 14.76 -23.86
C THR A 117 31.54 14.42 -22.37
N SER A 118 32.10 13.28 -21.96
CA SER A 118 32.44 12.87 -20.57
C SER A 118 33.95 12.55 -20.56
N PRO A 119 34.58 12.02 -19.49
CA PRO A 119 34.43 12.17 -18.03
C PRO A 119 35.79 12.42 -17.32
N THR A 120 35.79 12.84 -16.04
CA THR A 120 36.94 12.59 -15.14
C THR A 120 36.50 12.47 -13.67
N THR A 121 36.77 11.32 -13.05
CA THR A 121 36.61 11.02 -11.61
C THR A 121 37.93 11.17 -10.83
N PRO A 122 37.91 11.68 -9.59
CA PRO A 122 38.89 11.39 -8.54
C PRO A 122 38.31 10.47 -7.42
N PRO A 123 39.17 9.91 -6.53
CA PRO A 123 38.91 8.72 -5.70
C PRO A 123 38.12 8.98 -4.39
N PRO A 124 37.66 7.93 -3.68
CA PRO A 124 36.67 8.07 -2.60
C PRO A 124 37.29 8.58 -1.30
N SER A 125 36.75 9.68 -0.79
CA SER A 125 36.99 10.19 0.56
C SER A 125 35.84 9.76 1.47
N ALA A 126 36.17 9.41 2.72
CA ALA A 126 35.26 8.97 3.77
C ALA A 126 33.99 9.84 3.89
N ALA A 127 32.85 9.17 4.11
CA ALA A 127 31.53 9.79 4.22
C ALA A 127 31.53 10.95 5.24
N PRO A 128 31.23 12.20 4.81
CA PRO A 128 30.92 13.26 5.73
C PRO A 128 29.51 12.99 6.29
N ILE A 129 29.37 13.09 7.61
CA ILE A 129 28.07 13.29 8.25
C ILE A 129 27.56 14.62 7.69
N LEU A 130 26.56 14.57 6.81
CA LEU A 130 25.96 15.77 6.24
C LEU A 130 25.31 16.56 7.38
N ASP A 131 25.80 17.79 7.52
CA ASP A 131 25.16 18.85 8.29
C ASP A 131 24.01 19.36 7.42
N ASP A 132 22.77 19.00 7.79
CA ASP A 132 21.55 19.52 7.18
C ASP A 132 21.43 21.00 7.54
N GLY A 133 22.18 21.83 6.84
CA GLY A 133 22.08 23.27 6.90
C GLY A 133 20.76 23.69 6.31
N ASP A 134 19.69 23.67 7.11
CA ASP A 134 18.45 24.36 6.76
C ASP A 134 17.79 25.08 7.95
N ASP A 135 17.43 26.32 7.61
CA ASP A 135 16.82 27.43 8.33
C ASP A 135 16.19 27.15 9.72
N LYS A 136 16.72 27.84 10.75
CA LYS A 136 16.23 27.79 12.13
C LYS A 136 14.82 28.38 12.32
N ASP A 137 14.25 29.02 11.28
CA ASP A 137 12.90 29.62 11.31
C ASP A 137 11.84 28.87 10.47
N ASN A 138 12.19 27.74 9.83
CA ASN A 138 11.32 26.62 9.39
C ASN A 138 9.84 26.93 9.05
N LYS A 139 9.58 27.88 8.13
CA LYS A 139 8.21 28.21 7.64
C LYS A 139 7.90 27.71 6.21
N ASN A 140 8.91 27.29 5.45
CA ASN A 140 8.77 26.78 4.09
C ASN A 140 9.43 25.40 3.97
N PHE A 141 8.62 24.34 3.99
CA PHE A 141 9.07 22.99 3.68
C PHE A 141 9.31 22.90 2.17
N THR A 142 10.57 22.91 1.74
CA THR A 142 10.90 22.63 0.33
C THR A 142 11.45 21.23 0.22
N SER A 143 10.81 20.40 -0.60
CA SER A 143 11.34 19.07 -0.96
C SER A 143 12.54 19.17 -1.91
N LYS A 144 13.30 18.10 -2.09
CA LYS A 144 14.42 18.03 -3.05
C LYS A 144 14.06 17.10 -4.19
N LEU A 145 14.10 17.62 -5.43
CA LEU A 145 13.90 16.82 -6.62
C LEU A 145 15.16 16.01 -6.92
N GLY A 146 15.10 14.70 -6.73
CA GLY A 146 16.13 13.78 -7.18
C GLY A 146 16.01 13.54 -8.68
N ILE A 147 17.14 13.55 -9.40
CA ILE A 147 17.21 13.27 -10.84
C ILE A 147 18.25 12.17 -11.06
N TYR A 148 17.79 11.04 -11.56
CA TYR A 148 18.55 9.80 -11.69
C TYR A 148 18.43 9.22 -13.10
N LYS A 149 19.32 8.27 -13.45
CA LYS A 149 19.38 7.69 -14.79
C LYS A 149 18.85 6.26 -14.84
N HIS A 150 19.10 5.49 -13.81
CA HIS A 150 18.90 4.05 -13.80
C HIS A 150 17.88 3.60 -12.76
N ALA A 151 17.94 4.17 -11.56
CA ALA A 151 17.07 3.76 -10.46
C ALA A 151 16.75 4.93 -9.53
N ALA A 152 15.64 4.80 -8.80
CA ALA A 152 15.29 5.71 -7.73
C ALA A 152 14.51 5.01 -6.61
N VAL A 153 14.68 5.51 -5.38
CA VAL A 153 13.98 5.11 -4.17
C VAL A 153 13.50 6.37 -3.47
N CYS A 154 12.22 6.40 -3.09
CA CYS A 154 11.61 7.44 -2.26
C CYS A 154 11.14 6.84 -0.94
N SER A 155 11.47 7.49 0.18
CA SER A 155 10.98 7.11 1.50
C SER A 155 10.90 8.30 2.46
N ASP A 156 10.35 8.07 3.66
CA ASP A 156 10.23 9.10 4.69
C ASP A 156 11.59 9.49 5.34
N MET A 157 12.70 8.80 5.02
CA MET A 157 14.02 9.04 5.62
C MET A 157 15.15 8.86 4.60
N ASP A 158 16.08 9.83 4.51
CA ASP A 158 17.26 9.76 3.63
C ASP A 158 18.05 8.45 3.77
N THR A 159 18.45 8.11 5.00
CA THR A 159 19.18 6.88 5.29
C THR A 159 18.48 5.62 4.73
N CYS A 160 17.14 5.57 4.78
CA CYS A 160 16.38 4.43 4.28
C CYS A 160 16.30 4.42 2.75
N SER A 161 16.15 5.58 2.12
CA SER A 161 16.24 5.72 0.66
C SER A 161 17.61 5.26 0.16
N GLN A 162 18.69 5.67 0.83
CA GLN A 162 20.05 5.24 0.49
C GLN A 162 20.25 3.73 0.66
N ILE A 163 19.68 3.11 1.71
CA ILE A 163 19.70 1.65 1.88
C ILE A 163 19.07 0.96 0.67
N GLY A 164 17.89 1.41 0.23
CA GLY A 164 17.21 0.86 -0.94
C GLY A 164 18.05 1.00 -2.21
N SER A 165 18.63 2.18 -2.44
CA SER A 165 19.52 2.44 -3.58
C SER A 165 20.73 1.49 -3.57
N ASN A 166 21.38 1.31 -2.41
CA ASN A 166 22.51 0.40 -2.25
C ASN A 166 22.13 -1.07 -2.54
N ILE A 167 20.89 -1.48 -2.22
CA ILE A 167 20.40 -2.82 -2.54
C ILE A 167 20.25 -2.99 -4.06
N LEU A 168 19.73 -1.98 -4.76
CA LEU A 168 19.63 -1.98 -6.23
C LEU A 168 21.01 -2.01 -6.90
N GLU A 169 21.98 -1.23 -6.41
CA GLU A 169 23.37 -1.26 -6.92
C GLU A 169 24.04 -2.63 -6.75
N ARG A 170 23.63 -3.38 -5.73
CA ARG A 170 24.09 -4.76 -5.48
C ARG A 170 23.28 -5.81 -6.26
N ASN A 171 22.57 -5.38 -7.30
CA ASN A 171 21.76 -6.23 -8.18
C ASN A 171 20.59 -6.92 -7.47
N GLY A 172 20.08 -6.31 -6.39
CA GLY A 172 18.80 -6.67 -5.79
C GLY A 172 17.63 -6.30 -6.70
N SER A 173 16.50 -6.98 -6.50
CA SER A 173 15.23 -6.65 -7.15
C SER A 173 14.63 -5.35 -6.59
N ALA A 174 13.64 -4.79 -7.29
CA ALA A 174 12.80 -3.71 -6.75
C ALA A 174 12.20 -4.10 -5.39
N VAL A 175 11.78 -5.36 -5.24
CA VAL A 175 11.20 -5.90 -4.00
C VAL A 175 12.24 -6.02 -2.88
N ASP A 176 13.47 -6.47 -3.17
CA ASP A 176 14.55 -6.51 -2.18
C ASP A 176 14.83 -5.11 -1.62
N ALA A 177 14.94 -4.13 -2.51
CA ALA A 177 15.17 -2.73 -2.14
C ALA A 177 14.00 -2.19 -1.32
N THR A 178 12.76 -2.46 -1.73
CA THR A 178 11.58 -2.10 -0.96
C THR A 178 11.62 -2.69 0.44
N ILE A 179 11.85 -4.00 0.61
CA ILE A 179 11.86 -4.65 1.93
C ILE A 179 12.94 -4.04 2.84
N ALA A 180 14.16 -3.85 2.33
CA ALA A 180 15.25 -3.27 3.11
C ALA A 180 14.93 -1.82 3.53
N THR A 181 14.41 -1.01 2.62
CA THR A 181 13.98 0.37 2.91
C THR A 181 12.82 0.38 3.92
N MET A 182 11.82 -0.48 3.77
CA MET A 182 10.67 -0.57 4.67
C MET A 182 11.07 -0.97 6.09
N LEU A 183 11.96 -1.95 6.25
CA LEU A 183 12.50 -2.35 7.55
C LEU A 183 13.26 -1.20 8.23
N CYS A 184 14.01 -0.41 7.45
CA CYS A 184 14.66 0.79 7.96
C CYS A 184 13.60 1.83 8.36
N ASN A 185 12.63 2.10 7.49
CA ASN A 185 11.67 3.15 7.71
C ASN A 185 10.76 2.86 8.91
N GLY A 186 10.34 1.60 9.10
CA GLY A 186 9.60 1.16 10.28
C GLY A 186 10.38 1.28 11.59
N LEU A 187 11.70 1.22 11.54
CA LEU A 187 12.55 1.45 12.71
C LEU A 187 12.66 2.95 13.04
N LEU A 188 12.85 3.80 12.03
CA LEU A 188 13.14 5.23 12.20
C LEU A 188 11.87 6.08 12.33
N THR A 189 10.76 5.62 11.73
CA THR A 189 9.44 6.26 11.75
C THR A 189 8.41 5.41 12.51
N SER A 190 8.85 4.77 13.59
CA SER A 190 8.08 3.80 14.38
C SER A 190 6.75 4.34 14.93
N GLN A 191 6.58 5.66 14.97
CA GLN A 191 5.31 6.31 15.29
C GLN A 191 4.26 6.14 14.20
N SER A 192 4.61 5.75 12.97
CA SER A 192 3.70 5.76 11.81
C SER A 192 3.53 4.39 11.15
N MET A 193 4.56 3.54 11.17
CA MET A 193 4.54 2.22 10.54
C MET A 193 5.54 1.28 11.24
N GLY A 194 5.48 -0.01 10.94
CA GLY A 194 6.46 -0.98 11.42
C GLY A 194 5.91 -2.40 11.49
N ILE A 195 6.79 -3.35 11.82
CA ILE A 195 6.49 -4.80 11.85
C ILE A 195 5.30 -5.22 12.74
N GLY A 196 4.80 -4.33 13.60
CA GLY A 196 3.57 -4.51 14.36
C GLY A 196 2.28 -4.07 13.64
N GLY A 197 2.35 -3.66 12.37
CA GLY A 197 1.25 -3.16 11.56
C GLY A 197 0.92 -4.03 10.34
N GLY A 198 0.36 -3.39 9.31
CA GLY A 198 -0.01 -4.00 8.04
C GLY A 198 0.41 -3.15 6.84
N LEU A 199 0.49 -3.78 5.67
CA LEU A 199 0.85 -3.09 4.43
C LEU A 199 0.02 -3.53 3.23
N ILE A 200 -0.03 -2.66 2.24
CA ILE A 200 -0.45 -2.96 0.88
C ILE A 200 0.71 -2.59 -0.05
N MET A 201 1.13 -3.53 -0.90
CA MET A 201 2.23 -3.35 -1.85
C MET A 201 1.74 -3.62 -3.26
N ASN A 202 1.99 -2.69 -4.18
CA ASN A 202 1.72 -2.79 -5.60
C ASN A 202 3.07 -2.95 -6.32
N ILE A 203 3.21 -4.01 -7.12
CA ILE A 203 4.45 -4.42 -7.77
C ILE A 203 4.18 -4.50 -9.26
N TYR A 204 4.95 -3.79 -10.06
CA TYR A 204 4.94 -3.93 -11.52
C TYR A 204 6.15 -4.74 -11.95
N ASP A 205 5.89 -5.87 -12.59
CA ASP A 205 6.89 -6.69 -13.27
C ASP A 205 6.98 -6.25 -14.73
N ARG A 206 8.13 -5.67 -15.09
CA ARG A 206 8.36 -5.10 -16.42
C ARG A 206 8.52 -6.18 -17.48
N GLU A 207 8.98 -7.37 -17.13
CA GLU A 207 9.19 -8.45 -18.10
C GLU A 207 7.85 -9.00 -18.58
N SER A 208 6.94 -9.27 -17.65
CA SER A 208 5.59 -9.76 -17.98
C SER A 208 4.57 -8.66 -18.28
N GLN A 209 4.91 -7.40 -18.00
CA GLN A 209 4.02 -6.24 -18.03
C GLN A 209 2.76 -6.45 -17.17
N GLN A 210 2.93 -7.06 -15.99
CA GLN A 210 1.83 -7.34 -15.06
C GLN A 210 1.99 -6.57 -13.74
N GLY A 211 0.86 -6.14 -13.20
CA GLY A 211 0.76 -5.60 -11.85
C GLY A 211 0.32 -6.69 -10.86
N TYR A 212 0.99 -6.76 -9.72
CA TYR A 212 0.69 -7.64 -8.61
C TYR A 212 0.44 -6.82 -7.34
N GLN A 213 -0.52 -7.26 -6.54
CA GLN A 213 -0.74 -6.74 -5.20
C GLN A 213 -0.35 -7.80 -4.17
N ILE A 214 0.41 -7.38 -3.16
CA ILE A 214 0.50 -8.09 -1.87
C ILE A 214 -0.43 -7.37 -0.89
N ASP A 215 -1.51 -8.05 -0.49
CA ASP A 215 -2.39 -7.64 0.60
C ASP A 215 -1.90 -8.31 1.89
N ALA A 216 -1.22 -7.52 2.71
CA ALA A 216 -0.75 -7.90 4.03
C ALA A 216 -1.33 -6.96 5.10
N GLN A 217 -2.60 -6.57 4.90
CA GLN A 217 -3.34 -5.82 5.90
C GLN A 217 -3.57 -6.67 7.15
N THR A 218 -3.65 -6.02 8.31
CA THR A 218 -3.95 -6.68 9.57
C THR A 218 -5.30 -7.41 9.53
N VAL A 219 -5.47 -8.44 10.36
CA VAL A 219 -6.75 -9.17 10.47
C VAL A 219 -7.30 -9.08 11.88
N ALA A 220 -8.62 -9.03 11.99
CA ALA A 220 -9.29 -9.19 13.26
C ALA A 220 -8.94 -10.56 13.89
N PRO A 221 -8.60 -10.60 15.18
CA PRO A 221 -8.39 -11.86 15.91
C PRO A 221 -9.60 -12.80 15.80
N TYR A 222 -9.42 -14.11 15.97
CA TYR A 222 -10.54 -15.07 15.98
C TYR A 222 -11.55 -14.81 17.09
N ALA A 223 -11.10 -14.23 18.20
CA ALA A 223 -11.96 -13.86 19.32
C ALA A 223 -12.75 -12.56 19.09
N SER A 224 -12.55 -11.86 17.96
CA SER A 224 -13.28 -10.64 17.63
C SER A 224 -14.75 -10.90 17.34
N HIS A 225 -15.58 -9.92 17.66
CA HIS A 225 -17.00 -9.95 17.35
C HIS A 225 -17.53 -8.54 17.12
N GLN A 226 -18.58 -8.41 16.31
CA GLN A 226 -19.15 -7.13 15.87
C GLN A 226 -19.38 -6.11 16.99
N LYS A 227 -19.79 -6.58 18.18
CA LYS A 227 -20.20 -5.72 19.32
C LYS A 227 -19.10 -5.44 20.35
N MET A 228 -17.84 -5.78 20.07
CA MET A 228 -16.78 -5.72 21.09
C MET A 228 -16.48 -4.31 21.60
N PHE A 229 -16.83 -3.28 20.82
CA PHE A 229 -16.64 -1.88 21.18
C PHE A 229 -17.94 -1.12 21.50
N ASP A 230 -19.11 -1.77 21.50
CA ASP A 230 -20.41 -1.12 21.76
C ASP A 230 -20.48 -0.44 23.15
N LYS A 231 -19.67 -0.91 24.11
CA LYS A 231 -19.63 -0.34 25.47
C LYS A 231 -18.63 0.79 25.61
N ASP A 232 -17.58 0.78 24.80
CA ASP A 232 -16.49 1.75 24.83
C ASP A 232 -15.80 1.78 23.47
N VAL A 233 -16.16 2.79 22.67
CA VAL A 233 -15.59 3.03 21.34
C VAL A 233 -14.12 3.40 21.44
N ASN A 234 -13.68 4.04 22.53
CA ASN A 234 -12.29 4.45 22.69
C ASN A 234 -11.33 3.23 22.81
N SER A 235 -11.84 2.09 23.28
CA SER A 235 -11.10 0.81 23.28
C SER A 235 -10.78 0.27 21.88
N SER A 236 -11.40 0.82 20.82
CA SER A 236 -11.04 0.51 19.43
C SER A 236 -9.83 1.30 18.94
N ILE A 237 -9.47 2.40 19.61
CA ILE A 237 -8.33 3.26 19.26
C ILE A 237 -7.15 2.94 20.18
N ILE A 238 -7.36 2.94 21.49
CA ILE A 238 -6.27 2.80 22.47
C ILE A 238 -6.40 1.49 23.24
N GLY A 239 -5.28 0.84 23.47
CA GLY A 239 -5.16 -0.32 24.35
C GLY A 239 -5.23 -1.67 23.64
N PRO A 240 -5.34 -2.77 24.41
CA PRO A 240 -5.03 -4.09 23.87
C PRO A 240 -6.10 -4.68 22.94
N LEU A 241 -7.33 -4.18 23.02
CA LEU A 241 -8.45 -4.62 22.17
C LEU A 241 -8.43 -3.95 20.79
N SER A 242 -7.72 -2.83 20.64
CA SER A 242 -7.59 -2.16 19.34
C SER A 242 -6.60 -2.86 18.40
N ILE A 243 -5.77 -3.75 18.94
CA ILE A 243 -4.72 -4.45 18.20
C ILE A 243 -5.35 -5.52 17.29
N ALA A 244 -5.06 -5.41 16.00
CA ALA A 244 -5.30 -6.47 15.02
C ALA A 244 -4.00 -7.28 14.79
N VAL A 245 -4.12 -8.50 14.26
CA VAL A 245 -2.97 -9.39 14.03
C VAL A 245 -2.02 -8.74 13.00
N PRO A 246 -0.73 -8.50 13.33
CA PRO A 246 0.20 -7.82 12.43
C PRO A 246 0.49 -8.63 11.14
N GLY A 247 0.42 -7.95 10.00
CA GLY A 247 0.58 -8.55 8.67
C GLY A 247 1.87 -8.21 7.94
N GLU A 248 2.53 -7.13 8.33
CA GLU A 248 3.61 -6.51 7.58
C GLU A 248 4.76 -7.48 7.20
N VAL A 249 5.23 -8.29 8.17
CA VAL A 249 6.34 -9.22 7.96
C VAL A 249 5.94 -10.38 7.04
N MET A 250 4.69 -10.84 7.09
CA MET A 250 4.18 -11.86 6.16
C MET A 250 4.09 -11.30 4.73
N GLY A 251 3.74 -10.02 4.59
CA GLY A 251 3.81 -9.30 3.32
C GLY A 251 5.23 -9.30 2.74
N TYR A 252 6.23 -8.98 3.57
CA TYR A 252 7.65 -9.09 3.17
C TYR A 252 8.03 -10.50 2.81
N HIS A 253 7.63 -11.50 3.59
CA HIS A 253 7.93 -12.91 3.29
C HIS A 253 7.37 -13.33 1.92
N LEU A 254 6.10 -13.04 1.65
CA LEU A 254 5.44 -13.43 0.42
C LEU A 254 6.06 -12.72 -0.79
N ALA A 255 6.31 -11.42 -0.68
CA ALA A 255 6.96 -10.63 -1.73
C ALA A 255 8.39 -11.14 -2.00
N TYR A 256 9.19 -11.32 -0.95
CA TYR A 256 10.55 -11.86 -1.02
C TYR A 256 10.59 -13.23 -1.68
N LYS A 257 9.69 -14.15 -1.27
CA LYS A 257 9.63 -15.50 -1.83
C LYS A 257 9.31 -15.50 -3.33
N ARG A 258 8.53 -14.52 -3.79
CA ARG A 258 8.09 -14.44 -5.19
C ARG A 258 9.04 -13.66 -6.08
N PHE A 259 9.59 -12.56 -5.59
CA PHE A 259 10.30 -11.56 -6.39
C PHE A 259 11.71 -11.22 -5.88
N GLY A 260 12.08 -11.66 -4.68
CA GLY A 260 13.37 -11.40 -4.06
C GLY A 260 14.53 -12.12 -4.75
N LYS A 261 15.72 -11.52 -4.70
CA LYS A 261 16.95 -12.02 -5.33
C LYS A 261 18.11 -12.14 -4.36
N LEU A 262 18.22 -11.23 -3.40
CA LEU A 262 19.30 -11.24 -2.41
C LEU A 262 18.95 -12.14 -1.22
N PRO A 263 19.93 -12.61 -0.43
CA PRO A 263 19.63 -13.30 0.83
C PRO A 263 18.88 -12.41 1.82
N TRP A 264 17.80 -12.94 2.42
CA TRP A 264 16.94 -12.23 3.39
C TRP A 264 17.73 -11.44 4.45
N ARG A 265 18.76 -12.07 5.04
CA ARG A 265 19.61 -11.46 6.06
C ARG A 265 20.20 -10.12 5.61
N GLU A 266 20.60 -10.02 4.35
CA GLU A 266 21.19 -8.80 3.79
C GLU A 266 20.17 -7.66 3.64
N LEU A 267 18.87 -7.96 3.64
CA LEU A 267 17.81 -6.95 3.63
C LEU A 267 17.55 -6.38 5.04
N VAL A 268 17.78 -7.18 6.08
CA VAL A 268 17.53 -6.78 7.49
C VAL A 268 18.76 -6.13 8.13
N GLU A 269 19.96 -6.58 7.77
CA GLU A 269 21.23 -6.17 8.38
C GLU A 269 21.48 -4.65 8.41
N PRO A 270 21.14 -3.85 7.36
CA PRO A 270 21.29 -2.40 7.42
C PRO A 270 20.47 -1.76 8.55
N SER A 271 19.23 -2.20 8.74
CA SER A 271 18.34 -1.71 9.78
C SER A 271 18.79 -2.15 11.17
N LEU A 272 19.27 -3.40 11.30
CA LEU A 272 19.85 -3.89 12.55
C LEU A 272 21.05 -3.05 12.99
N LYS A 273 21.94 -2.69 12.05
CA LYS A 273 23.07 -1.81 12.35
C LYS A 273 22.61 -0.45 12.86
N ILE A 274 21.60 0.16 12.25
CA ILE A 274 21.04 1.44 12.72
C ILE A 274 20.42 1.28 14.11
N CYS A 275 19.75 0.16 14.38
CA CYS A 275 19.19 -0.14 15.70
C CYS A 275 20.27 -0.11 16.80
N GLU A 276 21.45 -0.65 16.50
CA GLU A 276 22.57 -0.71 17.44
C GLU A 276 23.28 0.64 17.61
N THR A 277 23.40 1.44 16.55
CA THR A 277 24.12 2.72 16.56
C THR A 277 23.25 3.93 16.94
N GLY A 278 21.94 3.81 16.79
CA GLY A 278 21.00 4.93 16.91
C GLY A 278 20.86 5.76 15.63
N TYR A 279 19.91 6.69 15.64
CA TYR A 279 19.54 7.53 14.51
C TYR A 279 19.14 8.95 14.97
N ARG A 280 19.16 9.93 14.05
CA ARG A 280 18.67 11.29 14.33
C ARG A 280 17.15 11.35 14.26
N MET A 281 16.53 11.86 15.32
CA MET A 281 15.09 12.11 15.39
C MET A 281 14.66 13.15 14.35
N SER A 282 13.72 12.80 13.48
CA SER A 282 13.16 13.75 12.51
C SER A 282 12.19 14.74 13.17
N MET A 283 11.96 15.89 12.53
CA MET A 283 10.94 16.85 12.95
C MET A 283 9.56 16.20 13.10
N HIS A 284 9.18 15.37 12.13
CA HIS A 284 7.89 14.71 12.13
C HIS A 284 7.74 13.76 13.31
N GLN A 285 8.79 13.00 13.65
CA GLN A 285 8.77 12.17 14.85
C GLN A 285 8.68 13.02 16.12
N ALA A 286 9.44 14.13 16.21
CA ALA A 286 9.42 15.02 17.38
C ALA A 286 8.03 15.62 17.63
N LEU A 287 7.38 16.16 16.60
CA LEU A 287 6.02 16.73 16.71
C LEU A 287 4.99 15.68 17.15
N ASN A 288 5.09 14.46 16.64
CA ASN A 288 4.14 13.42 17.00
C ASN A 288 4.41 12.85 18.39
N VAL A 289 5.68 12.73 18.81
CA VAL A 289 6.03 12.42 20.20
C VAL A 289 5.48 13.50 21.12
N GLU A 290 5.65 14.78 20.83
CA GLU A 290 5.10 15.89 21.63
C GLU A 290 3.59 15.76 21.81
N LYS A 291 2.85 15.49 20.72
CA LYS A 291 1.39 15.32 20.75
C LYS A 291 0.93 14.17 21.66
N VAL A 292 1.62 13.03 21.62
CA VAL A 292 1.21 11.81 22.36
C VAL A 292 1.96 11.61 23.67
N TRP A 293 2.96 12.44 23.98
CA TRP A 293 3.77 12.32 25.18
C TRP A 293 2.94 12.24 26.46
N PRO A 294 1.86 13.02 26.64
CA PRO A 294 1.02 12.93 27.84
C PRO A 294 0.42 11.53 28.08
N THR A 295 0.20 10.75 27.02
CA THR A 295 -0.40 9.40 27.09
C THR A 295 0.65 8.30 27.16
N ILE A 296 1.85 8.48 26.60
CA ILE A 296 2.87 7.43 26.52
C ILE A 296 4.00 7.55 27.56
N LYS A 297 4.17 8.72 28.19
CA LYS A 297 5.31 9.01 29.07
C LYS A 297 5.47 8.07 30.25
N ASP A 298 4.42 7.40 30.72
CA ASP A 298 4.50 6.49 31.88
C ASP A 298 4.93 5.07 31.49
N ASN A 299 5.04 4.78 30.20
CA ASN A 299 5.54 3.50 29.70
C ASN A 299 7.08 3.50 29.69
N LEU A 300 7.70 2.63 30.49
CA LEU A 300 9.15 2.55 30.62
C LEU A 300 9.89 2.27 29.29
N GLN A 301 9.26 1.56 28.34
CA GLN A 301 9.88 1.32 27.04
C GLN A 301 9.92 2.62 26.21
N TYR A 302 8.84 3.41 26.20
CA TYR A 302 8.86 4.72 25.54
C TYR A 302 9.78 5.71 26.24
N GLN A 303 9.84 5.71 27.58
CA GLN A 303 10.82 6.52 28.30
C GLN A 303 12.25 6.17 27.88
N SER A 304 12.58 4.88 27.73
CA SER A 304 13.94 4.46 27.37
C SER A 304 14.43 4.98 26.01
N VAL A 305 13.51 5.43 25.15
CA VAL A 305 13.81 5.95 23.82
C VAL A 305 13.63 7.46 23.76
N PHE A 306 12.51 7.98 24.27
CA PHE A 306 12.08 9.35 24.02
C PHE A 306 12.26 10.27 25.21
N LEU A 307 12.50 9.79 26.44
CA LEU A 307 12.72 10.65 27.61
C LEU A 307 14.15 11.20 27.60
N ASN A 308 14.26 12.52 27.59
CA ASN A 308 15.48 13.22 27.93
C ASN A 308 15.61 13.30 29.47
N ALA A 309 16.52 12.48 30.03
CA ALA A 309 16.76 12.42 31.46
C ALA A 309 17.29 13.74 32.06
N GLU A 310 17.90 14.62 31.28
CA GLU A 310 18.42 15.91 31.75
C GLU A 310 17.30 16.92 31.97
N THR A 311 16.30 16.94 31.08
CA THR A 311 15.18 17.89 31.14
C THR A 311 13.96 17.32 31.86
N GLY A 312 13.86 15.98 31.98
CA GLY A 312 12.67 15.30 32.47
C GLY A 312 11.49 15.35 31.48
N ASP A 313 11.76 15.66 30.21
CA ASP A 313 10.77 15.78 29.14
C ASP A 313 11.22 15.00 27.90
N HIS A 314 10.41 14.92 26.85
CA HIS A 314 10.75 14.22 25.62
C HIS A 314 11.90 14.89 24.84
N HIS A 315 12.63 14.08 24.06
CA HIS A 315 13.64 14.55 23.11
C HIS A 315 13.01 15.43 22.02
N ARG A 316 13.80 16.39 21.53
CA ARG A 316 13.44 17.27 20.40
C ARG A 316 14.05 16.77 19.10
N GLU A 317 13.61 17.36 17.99
CA GLU A 317 14.21 17.17 16.67
C GLU A 317 15.75 17.22 16.73
N GLY A 318 16.40 16.33 15.97
CA GLY A 318 17.85 16.25 15.84
C GLY A 318 18.55 15.48 16.96
N ALA A 319 17.86 15.12 18.04
CA ALA A 319 18.38 14.25 19.09
C ALA A 319 18.77 12.88 18.52
N ILE A 320 19.81 12.26 19.07
CA ILE A 320 20.18 10.88 18.73
C ILE A 320 19.37 9.94 19.60
N LEU A 321 18.48 9.18 18.96
CA LEU A 321 17.68 8.16 19.62
C LEU A 321 18.26 6.79 19.36
N LYS A 322 18.06 5.89 20.32
CA LYS A 322 18.37 4.47 20.15
C LYS A 322 17.08 3.68 20.35
N PRO A 323 16.66 2.84 19.38
CA PRO A 323 15.52 1.97 19.57
C PRO A 323 15.71 1.04 20.79
N PRO A 324 14.62 0.51 21.38
CA PRO A 324 14.73 -0.39 22.51
C PRO A 324 15.63 -1.58 22.18
N ALA A 325 16.51 -1.99 23.10
CA ALA A 325 17.42 -3.12 22.89
C ALA A 325 16.67 -4.42 22.51
N LYS A 326 15.44 -4.57 23.01
CA LYS A 326 14.52 -5.66 22.70
C LYS A 326 14.08 -5.66 21.23
N LEU A 327 13.83 -4.48 20.66
CA LEU A 327 13.53 -4.34 19.24
C LEU A 327 14.73 -4.71 18.37
N CYS A 328 15.95 -4.31 18.77
CA CYS A 328 17.16 -4.73 18.06
C CYS A 328 17.36 -6.24 18.11
N ASN A 329 17.06 -6.88 19.25
CA ASN A 329 17.06 -8.35 19.34
C ASN A 329 16.00 -8.98 18.43
N THR A 330 14.80 -8.40 18.31
CA THR A 330 13.78 -8.85 17.36
C THR A 330 14.28 -8.76 15.92
N TYR A 331 14.91 -7.66 15.51
CA TYR A 331 15.50 -7.54 14.17
C TYR A 331 16.67 -8.51 13.95
N LYS A 332 17.46 -8.81 14.98
CA LYS A 332 18.50 -9.83 14.93
C LYS A 332 17.92 -11.21 14.68
N LEU A 333 16.92 -11.62 15.45
CA LEU A 333 16.21 -12.89 15.26
C LEU A 333 15.57 -12.96 13.88
N LEU A 334 14.99 -11.86 13.40
CA LEU A 334 14.40 -11.77 12.06
C LEU A 334 15.45 -11.97 10.97
N ALA A 335 16.66 -11.43 11.14
CA ALA A 335 17.78 -11.58 10.22
C ALA A 335 18.37 -13.01 10.23
N GLU A 336 18.43 -13.65 11.40
CA GLU A 336 19.03 -14.97 11.61
C GLU A 336 18.08 -16.13 11.24
N ASN A 337 16.81 -16.03 11.65
CA ASN A 337 15.82 -17.11 11.51
C ASN A 337 14.91 -16.92 10.28
N GLY A 338 14.91 -15.74 9.67
CA GLY A 338 14.03 -15.40 8.56
C GLY A 338 12.67 -14.84 9.00
N PRO A 339 11.83 -14.40 8.04
CA PRO A 339 10.60 -13.67 8.34
C PRO A 339 9.53 -14.52 9.03
N MET A 340 9.52 -15.83 8.81
CA MET A 340 8.54 -16.73 9.42
C MET A 340 8.71 -16.87 10.93
N ASP A 341 9.88 -16.52 11.49
CA ASP A 341 10.09 -16.54 12.94
C ASP A 341 9.11 -15.63 13.69
N PHE A 342 8.61 -14.58 13.01
CA PHE A 342 7.56 -13.69 13.50
C PHE A 342 6.22 -14.38 13.73
N TYR A 343 5.90 -15.42 12.97
CA TYR A 343 4.58 -16.07 12.96
C TYR A 343 4.59 -17.47 13.59
N ASN A 344 5.68 -18.22 13.47
CA ASN A 344 5.77 -19.59 14.00
C ASN A 344 7.11 -19.95 14.66
N GLY A 345 7.92 -18.94 15.02
CA GLY A 345 9.23 -19.14 15.64
C GLY A 345 9.39 -18.45 17.00
N THR A 346 10.61 -17.99 17.29
CA THR A 346 10.98 -17.40 18.57
C THR A 346 10.29 -16.06 18.79
N ILE A 347 10.29 -15.19 17.77
CA ILE A 347 9.57 -13.91 17.82
C ILE A 347 8.07 -14.13 18.04
N ALA A 348 7.46 -15.13 17.38
CA ALA A 348 6.04 -15.44 17.54
C ALA A 348 5.67 -15.76 19.00
N GLN A 349 6.49 -16.57 19.68
CA GLN A 349 6.28 -16.89 21.10
C GLN A 349 6.43 -15.65 21.97
N MET A 350 7.47 -14.85 21.75
CA MET A 350 7.70 -13.60 22.50
C MET A 350 6.55 -12.61 22.29
N LEU A 351 6.04 -12.48 21.07
CA LEU A 351 4.95 -11.59 20.72
C LEU A 351 3.62 -12.07 21.33
N ALA A 352 3.32 -13.37 21.29
CA ALA A 352 2.14 -13.92 21.93
C ALA A 352 2.16 -13.72 23.47
N GLU A 353 3.33 -13.84 24.09
CA GLU A 353 3.49 -13.53 25.52
C GLU A 353 3.29 -12.05 25.82
N ASP A 354 3.84 -11.16 24.98
CA ASP A 354 3.63 -9.71 25.09
C ASP A 354 2.15 -9.36 24.98
N LEU A 355 1.46 -9.86 23.96
CA LEU A 355 0.04 -9.63 23.70
C LEU A 355 -0.82 -10.12 24.87
N LYS A 356 -0.53 -11.31 25.40
CA LYS A 356 -1.22 -11.86 26.57
C LYS A 356 -1.01 -11.00 27.82
N GLU A 357 0.21 -10.57 28.09
CA GLU A 357 0.54 -9.72 29.25
C GLU A 357 -0.13 -8.35 29.17
N LEU A 358 -0.22 -7.79 27.96
CA LEU A 358 -0.91 -6.52 27.69
C LEU A 358 -2.44 -6.64 27.74
N GLY A 359 -3.00 -7.86 27.78
CA GLY A 359 -4.44 -8.11 27.83
C GLY A 359 -5.11 -8.15 26.46
N SER A 360 -4.35 -8.38 25.39
CA SER A 360 -4.90 -8.56 24.03
C SER A 360 -5.62 -9.90 23.91
N ILE A 361 -6.55 -9.96 22.96
CA ILE A 361 -7.29 -11.17 22.60
C ILE A 361 -6.59 -12.00 21.51
N ILE A 362 -5.46 -11.51 20.97
CA ILE A 362 -4.65 -12.25 19.99
C ILE A 362 -3.94 -13.42 20.67
N THR A 363 -4.00 -14.57 20.03
CA THR A 363 -3.36 -15.82 20.46
C THR A 363 -2.22 -16.20 19.53
N LEU A 364 -1.47 -17.26 19.89
CA LEU A 364 -0.46 -17.81 19.00
C LEU A 364 -1.09 -18.42 17.73
N ASP A 365 -2.31 -18.97 17.83
CA ASP A 365 -3.04 -19.52 16.67
C ASP A 365 -3.42 -18.42 15.68
N ASP A 366 -3.74 -17.22 16.16
CA ASP A 366 -3.97 -16.04 15.30
C ASP A 366 -2.72 -15.68 14.50
N LEU A 367 -1.52 -15.77 15.11
CA LEU A 367 -0.25 -15.52 14.43
C LEU A 367 0.08 -16.65 13.44
N ASP A 368 0.01 -17.91 13.86
CA ASP A 368 0.40 -19.06 13.02
C ASP A 368 -0.49 -19.22 11.77
N THR A 369 -1.76 -18.83 11.87
CA THR A 369 -2.71 -18.91 10.76
C THR A 369 -2.78 -17.66 9.89
N TYR A 370 -2.10 -16.58 10.26
CA TYR A 370 -2.08 -15.36 9.45
C TYR A 370 -1.48 -15.64 8.06
N THR A 371 -2.13 -15.11 7.02
CA THR A 371 -1.61 -15.15 5.65
C THR A 371 -1.77 -13.80 4.95
N ALA A 372 -0.79 -13.45 4.13
CA ALA A 372 -0.90 -12.37 3.15
C ALA A 372 -1.38 -12.95 1.80
N ASP A 373 -2.08 -12.14 1.00
CA ASP A 373 -2.58 -12.57 -0.30
C ASP A 373 -1.76 -11.95 -1.43
N LEU A 374 -1.43 -12.74 -2.44
CA LEU A 374 -0.90 -12.28 -3.72
C LEU A 374 -2.02 -12.28 -4.76
N ARG A 375 -2.35 -11.11 -5.31
CA ARG A 375 -3.41 -10.92 -6.31
C ARG A 375 -2.86 -10.13 -7.51
N LEU A 376 -3.60 -10.13 -8.61
CA LEU A 376 -3.33 -9.17 -9.68
C LEU A 376 -3.85 -7.80 -9.30
N SER A 377 -3.12 -6.75 -9.68
CA SER A 377 -3.62 -5.39 -9.59
C SER A 377 -4.80 -5.20 -10.56
N VAL A 378 -5.75 -4.35 -10.18
CA VAL A 378 -6.84 -3.94 -11.06
C VAL A 378 -6.27 -2.95 -12.07
N THR A 379 -6.57 -3.15 -13.34
CA THR A 379 -6.10 -2.28 -14.42
C THR A 379 -7.21 -1.37 -14.90
N MET A 380 -6.88 -0.11 -15.17
CA MET A 380 -7.77 0.86 -15.79
C MET A 380 -6.99 1.67 -16.83
N PRO A 381 -7.53 1.90 -18.04
CA PRO A 381 -6.91 2.85 -18.96
C PRO A 381 -7.01 4.27 -18.39
N LEU A 382 -5.93 5.04 -18.48
CA LEU A 382 -5.89 6.45 -18.14
C LEU A 382 -5.17 7.18 -19.28
N GLY A 383 -5.95 7.76 -20.19
CA GLY A 383 -5.47 8.23 -21.48
C GLY A 383 -4.94 7.06 -22.32
N ASN A 384 -3.70 7.20 -22.78
CA ASN A 384 -3.00 6.14 -23.51
C ASN A 384 -2.27 5.15 -22.58
N ASP A 385 -2.21 5.44 -21.29
CA ASP A 385 -1.45 4.67 -20.30
C ASP A 385 -2.34 3.64 -19.59
N THR A 386 -1.71 2.70 -18.89
CA THR A 386 -2.39 1.73 -18.03
C THR A 386 -2.09 2.02 -16.57
N LEU A 387 -3.14 2.32 -15.80
CA LEU A 387 -3.09 2.46 -14.35
C LEU A 387 -3.27 1.08 -13.70
N TYR A 388 -2.36 0.73 -12.81
CA TYR A 388 -2.41 -0.46 -11.96
C TYR A 388 -2.77 -0.03 -10.54
N ALA A 389 -4.01 -0.31 -10.17
CA ALA A 389 -4.61 -0.01 -8.88
C ALA A 389 -4.62 -1.25 -7.99
N VAL A 390 -4.49 -1.04 -6.69
CA VAL A 390 -4.66 -2.13 -5.72
C VAL A 390 -6.15 -2.41 -5.45
N PRO A 391 -6.62 -3.68 -5.52
CA PRO A 391 -7.99 -4.02 -5.17
C PRO A 391 -8.26 -3.96 -3.65
N PRO A 392 -9.55 -4.02 -3.25
CA PRO A 392 -9.94 -4.13 -1.84
C PRO A 392 -9.21 -5.27 -1.10
N VAL A 393 -8.80 -5.09 0.15
CA VAL A 393 -9.27 -4.11 1.16
C VAL A 393 -8.66 -2.70 1.12
N SER A 394 -8.00 -2.33 0.03
CA SER A 394 -7.54 -0.96 -0.25
C SER A 394 -8.60 -0.09 -0.96
N SER A 395 -8.41 1.24 -0.89
CA SER A 395 -9.18 2.25 -1.63
C SER A 395 -8.64 2.59 -3.04
N GLY A 396 -7.70 1.80 -3.61
CA GLY A 396 -7.09 2.09 -4.92
C GLY A 396 -8.09 2.21 -6.10
N SER A 397 -9.19 1.46 -6.07
CA SER A 397 -10.26 1.58 -7.08
C SER A 397 -11.02 2.92 -6.99
N ILE A 398 -11.09 3.52 -5.79
CA ILE A 398 -11.70 4.85 -5.61
C ILE A 398 -10.78 5.92 -6.23
N VAL A 399 -9.47 5.84 -6.01
CA VAL A 399 -8.48 6.73 -6.63
C VAL A 399 -8.55 6.64 -8.15
N SER A 400 -8.61 5.41 -8.68
CA SER A 400 -8.74 5.15 -10.13
C SER A 400 -9.99 5.82 -10.70
N HIS A 401 -11.13 5.63 -10.06
CA HIS A 401 -12.39 6.26 -10.47
C HIS A 401 -12.30 7.79 -10.51
N ILE A 402 -11.73 8.39 -9.47
CA ILE A 402 -11.56 9.85 -9.40
C ILE A 402 -10.66 10.35 -10.54
N LEU A 403 -9.54 9.68 -10.80
CA LEU A 403 -8.64 10.05 -11.90
C LEU A 403 -9.33 9.92 -13.27
N SER A 404 -10.13 8.87 -13.49
CA SER A 404 -10.88 8.67 -14.73
C SER A 404 -12.01 9.71 -14.93
N ILE A 405 -12.66 10.14 -13.84
CA ILE A 405 -13.60 11.27 -13.91
C ILE A 405 -12.85 12.51 -14.40
N LEU A 406 -11.69 12.80 -13.81
CA LEU A 406 -10.92 14.02 -14.07
C LEU A 406 -10.25 14.06 -15.44
N GLU A 407 -9.84 12.90 -15.96
CA GLU A 407 -9.21 12.76 -17.28
C GLU A 407 -10.03 13.47 -18.37
N GLY A 408 -11.36 13.29 -18.37
CA GLY A 408 -12.21 13.87 -19.41
C GLY A 408 -12.40 15.39 -19.37
N TYR A 409 -11.81 16.10 -18.41
CA TYR A 409 -11.72 17.56 -18.45
C TYR A 409 -10.55 18.06 -19.30
N ASN A 410 -9.61 17.19 -19.68
CA ASN A 410 -8.43 17.54 -20.48
C ASN A 410 -7.66 18.74 -19.91
N PHE A 411 -7.39 18.68 -18.60
CA PHE A 411 -6.70 19.73 -17.88
C PHE A 411 -5.34 20.09 -18.50
N THR A 412 -4.98 21.37 -18.40
CA THR A 412 -3.72 21.94 -18.87
C THR A 412 -3.22 22.99 -17.87
N ARG A 413 -2.00 23.47 -18.05
CA ARG A 413 -1.45 24.57 -17.23
C ARG A 413 -2.33 25.83 -17.20
N ALA A 414 -3.15 26.08 -18.22
CA ALA A 414 -4.06 27.23 -18.27
C ALA A 414 -5.12 27.17 -17.17
N ASP A 415 -5.51 25.97 -16.72
CA ASP A 415 -6.51 25.77 -15.68
C ASP A 415 -6.02 26.15 -14.26
N LEU A 416 -4.73 26.52 -14.14
CA LEU A 416 -4.10 27.04 -12.93
C LEU A 416 -3.65 28.52 -13.08
N ALA A 417 -3.93 29.16 -14.21
CA ALA A 417 -3.31 30.44 -14.58
C ALA A 417 -3.83 31.66 -13.81
N ASP A 418 -5.09 31.61 -13.35
CA ASP A 418 -5.76 32.68 -12.64
C ASP A 418 -6.71 32.12 -11.56
N ASP A 419 -7.18 33.00 -10.67
CA ASP A 419 -8.01 32.60 -9.51
C ASP A 419 -9.35 31.94 -9.91
N GLU A 420 -9.98 32.33 -11.03
CA GLU A 420 -11.26 31.76 -11.47
C GLU A 420 -11.07 30.36 -12.04
N SER A 421 -10.10 30.20 -12.94
CA SER A 421 -9.72 28.91 -13.51
C SER A 421 -9.25 27.97 -12.41
N TYR A 422 -8.44 28.44 -11.47
CA TYR A 422 -7.95 27.64 -10.35
C TYR A 422 -9.07 27.21 -9.38
N ALA A 423 -9.97 28.13 -9.03
CA ALA A 423 -11.13 27.80 -8.19
C ALA A 423 -12.07 26.79 -8.87
N LEU A 424 -12.28 26.90 -10.19
CA LEU A 424 -13.05 25.92 -10.96
C LEU A 424 -12.38 24.55 -10.97
N THR A 425 -11.06 24.51 -11.14
CA THR A 425 -10.27 23.27 -11.09
C THR A 425 -10.38 22.59 -9.73
N ILE A 426 -10.19 23.33 -8.63
CA ILE A 426 -10.38 22.81 -7.27
C ILE A 426 -11.81 22.29 -7.08
N HIS A 427 -12.82 23.02 -7.58
CA HIS A 427 -14.20 22.58 -7.51
C HIS A 427 -14.42 21.25 -8.24
N ARG A 428 -13.98 21.10 -9.49
CA ARG A 428 -14.12 19.85 -10.27
C ARG A 428 -13.41 18.68 -9.61
N ILE A 429 -12.19 18.89 -9.11
CA ILE A 429 -11.44 17.87 -8.35
C ILE A 429 -12.22 17.47 -7.08
N THR A 430 -12.73 18.45 -6.33
CA THR A 430 -13.50 18.21 -5.11
C THR A 430 -14.78 17.42 -5.39
N GLU A 431 -15.53 17.77 -6.44
CA GLU A 431 -16.76 17.06 -6.82
C GLU A 431 -16.46 15.62 -7.29
N ALA A 432 -15.37 15.42 -8.04
CA ALA A 432 -14.91 14.09 -8.41
C ALA A 432 -14.55 13.24 -7.18
N MET A 433 -13.85 13.82 -6.19
CA MET A 433 -13.58 13.16 -4.90
C MET A 433 -14.89 12.75 -4.21
N LYS A 434 -15.90 13.62 -4.16
CA LYS A 434 -17.21 13.30 -3.56
C LYS A 434 -17.89 12.11 -4.24
N PHE A 435 -17.86 12.03 -5.57
CA PHE A 435 -18.36 10.87 -6.32
C PHE A 435 -17.57 9.59 -6.05
N GLY A 436 -16.26 9.67 -5.86
CA GLY A 436 -15.44 8.53 -5.45
C GLY A 436 -15.79 8.05 -4.05
N PHE A 437 -15.68 8.93 -3.05
CA PHE A 437 -15.94 8.60 -1.64
C PHE A 437 -17.37 8.11 -1.38
N ALA A 438 -18.36 8.53 -2.18
CA ALA A 438 -19.73 8.02 -2.11
C ALA A 438 -19.83 6.49 -2.22
N ARG A 439 -18.88 5.85 -2.89
CA ARG A 439 -18.85 4.40 -3.10
C ARG A 439 -17.94 3.66 -2.11
N ARG A 440 -17.10 4.38 -1.35
CA ARG A 440 -16.08 3.77 -0.47
C ARG A 440 -16.70 2.86 0.59
N ALA A 441 -17.81 3.30 1.18
CA ALA A 441 -18.57 2.56 2.19
C ALA A 441 -19.03 1.17 1.76
N GLU A 442 -19.12 0.92 0.45
CA GLU A 442 -19.57 -0.37 -0.11
C GLU A 442 -18.40 -1.32 -0.37
N LEU A 443 -17.16 -0.85 -0.24
CA LEU A 443 -15.97 -1.69 -0.30
C LEU A 443 -15.74 -2.37 1.05
N GLY A 444 -15.22 -3.59 1.00
CA GLY A 444 -14.94 -4.41 2.17
C GLY A 444 -13.99 -5.54 1.84
N ASP A 445 -13.81 -6.46 2.79
CA ASP A 445 -13.05 -7.68 2.55
C ASP A 445 -13.77 -8.58 1.52
N PRO A 446 -13.17 -8.86 0.35
CA PRO A 446 -13.80 -9.69 -0.68
C PRO A 446 -13.99 -11.15 -0.27
N ARG A 447 -13.37 -11.60 0.83
CA ARG A 447 -13.59 -12.93 1.41
C ARG A 447 -14.96 -13.02 2.11
N PHE A 448 -15.55 -11.86 2.46
CA PHE A 448 -16.80 -11.74 3.20
C PHE A 448 -17.91 -11.08 2.36
N ASN A 449 -17.56 -10.25 1.39
CA ASN A 449 -18.50 -9.46 0.61
C ASN A 449 -18.23 -9.62 -0.89
N ASP A 450 -19.28 -9.84 -1.70
CA ASP A 450 -19.11 -9.83 -3.16
C ASP A 450 -19.12 -8.39 -3.69
N ILE A 451 -17.92 -7.86 -3.96
CA ILE A 451 -17.67 -6.49 -4.41
C ILE A 451 -17.15 -6.42 -5.85
N ARG A 452 -17.18 -7.54 -6.58
CA ARG A 452 -16.56 -7.65 -7.92
C ARG A 452 -17.18 -6.70 -8.92
N GLU A 453 -18.51 -6.57 -8.91
CA GLU A 453 -19.23 -5.65 -9.79
C GLU A 453 -18.86 -4.20 -9.50
N LEU A 454 -18.85 -3.80 -8.23
CA LEU A 454 -18.49 -2.44 -7.84
C LEU A 454 -17.03 -2.11 -8.22
N VAL A 455 -16.09 -3.02 -7.99
CA VAL A 455 -14.70 -2.84 -8.44
C VAL A 455 -14.64 -2.71 -9.96
N SER A 456 -15.38 -3.52 -10.71
CA SER A 456 -15.43 -3.40 -12.17
C SER A 456 -16.00 -2.06 -12.63
N GLN A 457 -17.03 -1.53 -11.96
CA GLN A 457 -17.62 -0.23 -12.27
C GLN A 457 -16.65 0.92 -11.97
N LEU A 458 -16.01 0.91 -10.79
CA LEU A 458 -15.07 1.95 -10.37
C LEU A 458 -13.81 2.05 -11.24
N ASN A 459 -13.48 0.99 -11.98
CA ASN A 459 -12.34 0.95 -12.89
C ASN A 459 -12.79 0.97 -14.38
N ASN A 460 -14.00 1.47 -14.65
CA ASN A 460 -14.57 1.58 -15.98
C ASN A 460 -14.71 3.08 -16.38
N PRO A 461 -14.08 3.51 -17.50
CA PRO A 461 -14.15 4.91 -17.95
C PRO A 461 -15.55 5.40 -18.30
N GLU A 462 -16.44 4.55 -18.80
CA GLU A 462 -17.82 4.93 -19.10
C GLU A 462 -18.60 5.28 -17.83
N TYR A 463 -18.39 4.53 -16.73
CA TYR A 463 -18.96 4.84 -15.43
C TYR A 463 -18.43 6.17 -14.88
N ALA A 464 -17.13 6.43 -15.02
CA ALA A 464 -16.54 7.71 -14.68
C ALA A 464 -17.14 8.87 -15.51
N ALA A 465 -17.38 8.67 -16.80
CA ALA A 465 -18.02 9.66 -17.67
C ALA A 465 -19.46 10.00 -17.22
N GLN A 466 -20.21 9.00 -16.73
CA GLN A 466 -21.56 9.22 -16.17
C GLN A 466 -21.52 10.10 -14.91
N HIS A 467 -20.52 9.92 -14.04
CA HIS A 467 -20.33 10.78 -12.87
C HIS A 467 -19.87 12.18 -13.26
N ARG A 468 -18.92 12.30 -14.20
CA ARG A 468 -18.48 13.59 -14.74
C ARG A 468 -19.65 14.41 -15.29
N ALA A 469 -20.57 13.78 -16.01
CA ALA A 469 -21.75 14.45 -16.57
C ALA A 469 -22.71 15.04 -15.51
N LYS A 470 -22.59 14.63 -14.25
CA LYS A 470 -23.39 15.15 -13.12
C LYS A 470 -22.70 16.31 -12.39
N ILE A 471 -21.41 16.57 -12.63
CA ILE A 471 -20.68 17.66 -11.98
C ILE A 471 -21.12 19.00 -12.61
N ASN A 472 -21.58 19.92 -11.76
CA ASN A 472 -22.00 21.26 -12.17
C ASN A 472 -20.95 22.29 -11.75
N ASP A 473 -20.27 22.89 -12.73
CA ASP A 473 -19.20 23.88 -12.55
C ASP A 473 -19.55 25.10 -11.66
N ASN A 474 -20.83 25.37 -11.43
CA ASN A 474 -21.32 26.53 -10.68
C ASN A 474 -21.82 26.20 -9.27
N SER A 475 -22.01 24.93 -8.93
CA SER A 475 -22.61 24.56 -7.64
C SER A 475 -22.30 23.11 -7.23
N VAL A 476 -22.06 22.89 -5.94
CA VAL A 476 -22.13 21.54 -5.35
C VAL A 476 -23.53 20.94 -5.44
N LEU A 477 -23.63 19.60 -5.40
CA LEU A 477 -24.92 18.91 -5.28
C LEU A 477 -25.48 19.04 -3.86
N SER A 478 -26.80 18.86 -3.70
CA SER A 478 -27.50 19.26 -2.47
C SER A 478 -27.23 18.36 -1.25
N GLY A 479 -26.68 17.16 -1.46
CA GLY A 479 -26.33 16.24 -0.38
C GLY A 479 -25.77 14.89 -0.87
N PRO A 480 -25.32 14.04 0.06
CA PRO A 480 -24.60 12.81 -0.26
C PRO A 480 -25.41 11.79 -1.10
N HIS A 481 -26.75 11.80 -1.00
CA HIS A 481 -27.60 10.93 -1.81
C HIS A 481 -27.53 11.23 -3.30
N GLU A 482 -27.30 12.47 -3.72
CA GLU A 482 -27.16 12.83 -5.13
C GLU A 482 -25.84 12.31 -5.74
N TYR A 483 -24.83 12.08 -4.90
CA TYR A 483 -23.59 11.38 -5.27
C TYR A 483 -23.74 9.86 -5.30
N GLY A 484 -24.93 9.33 -4.97
CA GLY A 484 -25.20 7.89 -4.92
C GLY A 484 -24.64 7.20 -3.68
N ALA A 485 -24.44 7.95 -2.58
CA ALA A 485 -23.79 7.45 -1.38
C ALA A 485 -24.68 6.52 -0.55
N GLN A 486 -24.11 5.39 -0.14
CA GLN A 486 -24.58 4.64 1.02
C GLN A 486 -23.91 5.24 2.26
N LEU A 487 -24.70 5.90 3.12
CA LEU A 487 -24.14 6.67 4.23
C LEU A 487 -23.55 5.73 5.28
N SER A 488 -22.24 5.83 5.46
CA SER A 488 -21.55 5.35 6.65
C SER A 488 -20.35 6.23 6.92
N SER A 489 -19.91 6.29 8.18
CA SER A 489 -18.59 6.84 8.45
C SER A 489 -17.57 5.73 8.46
N GLU A 490 -16.43 6.03 7.86
CA GLU A 490 -15.20 5.29 8.09
C GLU A 490 -14.19 6.37 8.50
N ASP A 491 -13.81 6.37 9.77
CA ASP A 491 -12.70 7.18 10.25
C ASP A 491 -11.42 6.43 9.90
N ASP A 492 -10.57 7.02 9.06
CA ASP A 492 -9.26 6.49 8.73
C ASP A 492 -8.18 7.48 9.23
N PRO A 493 -7.40 7.11 10.25
CA PRO A 493 -6.63 8.03 11.06
C PRO A 493 -5.19 8.28 10.59
N TYR A 494 -4.44 9.01 11.42
CA TYR A 494 -3.14 9.58 11.05
C TYR A 494 -2.00 8.76 11.67
N GLY A 495 -1.40 7.87 10.86
CA GLY A 495 -0.20 7.08 11.18
C GLY A 495 0.12 6.11 10.04
N THR A 496 0.85 6.58 9.05
CA THR A 496 1.12 5.82 7.82
C THR A 496 2.46 6.25 7.24
N SER A 497 3.12 5.37 6.49
CA SER A 497 4.25 5.71 5.63
C SER A 497 4.06 5.11 4.25
N SER A 498 4.54 5.80 3.21
CA SER A 498 4.48 5.33 1.83
C SER A 498 5.81 5.48 1.15
N LEU A 499 6.15 4.52 0.29
CA LEU A 499 7.43 4.43 -0.39
C LEU A 499 7.24 4.04 -1.85
N ALA A 500 8.18 4.43 -2.68
CA ALA A 500 8.22 4.07 -4.10
C ALA A 500 9.64 3.67 -4.49
N VAL A 501 9.76 2.64 -5.33
CA VAL A 501 11.02 2.15 -5.89
C VAL A 501 10.85 1.94 -7.39
N LEU A 502 11.83 2.39 -8.18
CA LEU A 502 11.97 2.05 -9.59
C LEU A 502 13.37 1.46 -9.81
N ALA A 503 13.42 0.20 -10.22
CA ALA A 503 14.66 -0.54 -10.42
C ALA A 503 15.21 -0.39 -11.85
N PRO A 504 16.52 -0.68 -12.09
CA PRO A 504 17.14 -0.52 -13.41
C PRO A 504 16.52 -1.35 -14.54
N ASN A 505 15.91 -2.50 -14.21
CA ASN A 505 15.22 -3.36 -15.18
C ASN A 505 13.81 -2.86 -15.53
N GLY A 506 13.35 -1.77 -14.90
CA GLY A 506 12.03 -1.19 -15.11
C GLY A 506 10.94 -1.74 -14.20
N ASP A 507 11.26 -2.72 -13.34
CA ASP A 507 10.34 -3.14 -12.28
C ASP A 507 10.12 -1.98 -11.30
N ALA A 508 8.91 -1.85 -10.81
CA ALA A 508 8.58 -0.81 -9.83
C ALA A 508 7.74 -1.36 -8.69
N VAL A 509 7.87 -0.71 -7.54
CA VAL A 509 7.05 -1.00 -6.37
C VAL A 509 6.54 0.32 -5.80
N SER A 510 5.25 0.38 -5.51
CA SER A 510 4.67 1.39 -4.62
C SER A 510 4.08 0.65 -3.43
N VAL A 511 4.41 1.09 -2.22
CA VAL A 511 3.98 0.42 -0.99
C VAL A 511 3.54 1.45 0.03
N THR A 512 2.50 1.09 0.79
CA THR A 512 2.05 1.89 1.93
C THR A 512 1.89 0.96 3.13
N SER A 513 2.49 1.33 4.27
CA SER A 513 2.40 0.61 5.55
C SER A 513 1.85 1.53 6.65
N SER A 514 1.18 0.93 7.63
CA SER A 514 0.56 1.64 8.74
C SER A 514 0.47 0.76 10.00
N ILE A 515 0.62 1.40 11.15
CA ILE A 515 0.16 0.90 12.46
C ILE A 515 -1.15 1.58 12.91
N ASN A 516 -1.82 2.23 11.97
CA ASN A 516 -3.03 3.04 12.09
C ASN A 516 -2.85 4.44 12.70
N TYR A 517 -3.18 4.72 13.96
CA TYR A 517 -2.87 6.02 14.57
C TYR A 517 -1.38 6.17 14.86
N TYR A 518 -0.93 7.40 15.16
CA TYR A 518 0.43 7.62 15.64
C TYR A 518 0.68 6.82 16.93
N PHE A 519 1.67 5.94 16.91
CA PHE A 519 1.98 4.94 17.96
C PHE A 519 0.91 3.85 18.15
N GLY A 520 0.01 3.68 17.18
CA GLY A 520 -1.00 2.63 17.15
C GLY A 520 -1.86 2.61 18.41
N SER A 521 -1.96 1.44 19.03
CA SER A 521 -2.67 1.19 20.30
C SER A 521 -2.10 1.94 21.51
N GLY A 522 -0.95 2.61 21.36
CA GLY A 522 -0.17 3.19 22.45
C GLY A 522 0.60 2.14 23.25
N LEU A 523 0.57 0.86 22.83
CA LEU A 523 1.26 -0.23 23.50
C LEU A 523 2.52 -0.66 22.74
N ILE A 524 3.50 -1.11 23.50
CA ILE A 524 4.78 -1.62 23.00
C ILE A 524 5.13 -2.91 23.74
N GLY A 525 5.51 -3.94 22.97
CA GLY A 525 5.77 -5.27 23.49
C GLY A 525 6.93 -5.30 24.49
N PRO A 526 6.72 -5.74 25.74
CA PRO A 526 7.76 -5.75 26.76
C PRO A 526 8.87 -6.78 26.53
N ARG A 527 8.75 -7.74 25.62
CA ARG A 527 9.83 -8.68 25.23
C ARG A 527 10.38 -8.37 23.85
N THR A 528 9.50 -7.98 22.93
CA THR A 528 9.82 -7.77 21.51
C THR A 528 10.23 -6.33 21.17
N GLY A 529 9.80 -5.34 21.96
CA GLY A 529 9.96 -3.93 21.64
C GLY A 529 9.14 -3.45 20.44
N ILE A 530 8.18 -4.25 19.96
CA ILE A 530 7.31 -3.92 18.82
C ILE A 530 6.20 -2.98 19.27
N ILE A 531 6.03 -1.85 18.57
CA ILE A 531 4.85 -0.98 18.72
C ILE A 531 3.66 -1.66 18.03
N LEU A 532 2.54 -1.77 18.73
CA LEU A 532 1.37 -2.53 18.29
C LEU A 532 0.32 -1.63 17.68
N ASN A 533 -0.19 -2.02 16.50
CA ASN A 533 -1.22 -1.27 15.77
C ASN A 533 -2.52 -1.10 16.55
N ASP A 534 -3.37 -0.18 16.09
CA ASP A 534 -4.78 -0.08 16.45
C ASP A 534 -5.72 -0.23 15.23
N CYS A 535 -5.38 -1.15 14.33
CA CYS A 535 -6.14 -1.34 13.09
C CYS A 535 -7.55 -1.92 13.30
N MET A 536 -7.93 -2.39 14.49
CA MET A 536 -9.34 -2.73 14.75
C MET A 536 -10.26 -1.51 14.64
N ASN A 537 -9.71 -0.29 14.77
CA ASN A 537 -10.43 0.97 14.56
C ASN A 537 -10.88 1.17 13.09
N ASP A 538 -10.24 0.50 12.13
CA ASP A 538 -10.55 0.68 10.71
C ASP A 538 -11.87 -0.01 10.29
N PHE A 539 -12.44 -0.84 11.18
CA PHE A 539 -13.79 -1.37 10.98
C PHE A 539 -14.85 -0.32 11.28
N SER A 540 -15.99 -0.42 10.59
CA SER A 540 -17.13 0.45 10.83
C SER A 540 -17.82 0.12 12.17
N LEU A 541 -17.78 1.07 13.10
CA LEU A 541 -18.38 0.98 14.43
C LEU A 541 -19.78 1.59 14.50
N LYS A 542 -20.61 1.05 15.40
CA LYS A 542 -22.03 1.42 15.52
C LYS A 542 -22.18 2.87 15.95
N ASP A 543 -21.44 3.24 16.97
CA ASP A 543 -21.39 4.58 17.53
C ASP A 543 -20.09 5.25 17.06
N ASN A 544 -20.04 5.66 15.80
CA ASN A 544 -18.91 6.40 15.24
C ASN A 544 -19.00 7.90 15.54
N MET A 545 -17.88 8.60 15.35
CA MET A 545 -17.76 10.02 15.70
C MET A 545 -18.68 10.95 14.89
N PHE A 546 -19.26 10.49 13.78
CA PHE A 546 -20.15 11.28 12.93
C PHE A 546 -21.64 10.91 13.05
N GLY A 547 -21.99 9.89 13.86
CA GLY A 547 -23.36 9.41 14.00
C GLY A 547 -23.96 8.83 12.71
N LEU A 548 -23.11 8.33 11.79
CA LEU A 548 -23.55 7.72 10.53
C LEU A 548 -23.87 6.23 10.72
N PRO A 549 -24.67 5.60 9.85
CA PRO A 549 -24.86 4.15 9.88
C PRO A 549 -23.54 3.38 9.70
N GLN A 550 -23.48 2.13 10.15
CA GLN A 550 -22.33 1.27 9.87
C GLN A 550 -22.30 0.84 8.40
N SER A 551 -21.12 0.88 7.79
CA SER A 551 -20.88 0.12 6.56
C SER A 551 -21.01 -1.36 6.88
N GLN A 552 -21.99 -2.02 6.26
CA GLN A 552 -22.15 -3.48 6.39
C GLN A 552 -20.98 -4.23 5.74
N ALA A 553 -20.37 -3.66 4.69
CA ALA A 553 -19.22 -4.24 4.02
C ALA A 553 -18.00 -4.32 4.93
N ASN A 554 -17.86 -3.38 5.86
CA ASN A 554 -16.70 -3.21 6.74
C ASN A 554 -17.03 -3.35 8.24
N VAL A 555 -18.04 -4.13 8.63
CA VAL A 555 -18.23 -4.51 10.05
C VAL A 555 -17.14 -5.48 10.53
N ILE A 556 -16.87 -5.48 11.84
CA ILE A 556 -15.96 -6.45 12.48
C ILE A 556 -16.53 -7.86 12.35
N ASP A 557 -15.70 -8.77 11.86
CA ASP A 557 -15.93 -10.21 11.87
C ASP A 557 -14.61 -10.93 12.14
N LEU A 558 -14.68 -12.18 12.62
CA LEU A 558 -13.50 -12.97 12.94
C LEU A 558 -12.60 -13.14 11.71
N HIS A 559 -11.29 -12.90 11.86
CA HIS A 559 -10.29 -13.07 10.80
C HIS A 559 -10.50 -12.24 9.52
N LYS A 560 -11.39 -11.24 9.58
CA LYS A 560 -11.65 -10.28 8.50
C LYS A 560 -10.57 -9.21 8.47
N ARG A 561 -10.23 -8.70 7.28
CA ARG A 561 -9.38 -7.50 7.13
C ARG A 561 -10.25 -6.25 7.11
N PRO A 562 -9.92 -5.19 7.87
CA PRO A 562 -10.62 -3.93 7.77
C PRO A 562 -10.26 -3.18 6.48
N MET A 563 -11.15 -2.31 6.02
CA MET A 563 -10.86 -1.42 4.88
C MET A 563 -9.79 -0.40 5.20
N SER A 564 -8.96 -0.07 4.20
CA SER A 564 -7.88 0.91 4.32
C SER A 564 -7.94 1.99 3.24
N SER A 565 -7.47 3.20 3.56
CA SER A 565 -7.18 4.26 2.59
C SER A 565 -5.83 4.11 1.89
N GLN A 566 -4.96 3.19 2.34
CA GLN A 566 -3.71 2.86 1.64
C GLN A 566 -4.00 2.59 0.16
N SER A 567 -3.40 3.36 -0.75
CA SER A 567 -3.71 3.29 -2.18
C SER A 567 -2.46 3.44 -3.05
N PRO A 568 -1.42 2.58 -2.91
CA PRO A 568 -0.24 2.65 -3.76
C PRO A 568 -0.59 2.37 -5.23
N MET A 569 -0.19 3.28 -6.13
CA MET A 569 -0.55 3.25 -7.56
C MET A 569 0.69 3.18 -8.45
N LEU A 570 0.56 2.51 -9.58
CA LEU A 570 1.56 2.47 -10.64
C LEU A 570 0.90 2.81 -11.98
N LEU A 571 1.56 3.61 -12.81
CA LEU A 571 1.11 3.98 -14.16
C LEU A 571 2.21 3.64 -15.15
N ALA A 572 1.90 2.83 -16.16
CA ALA A 572 2.84 2.48 -17.23
C ALA A 572 2.35 3.01 -18.59
N ASP A 573 3.29 3.44 -19.43
CA ASP A 573 3.00 3.79 -20.82
C ASP A 573 2.71 2.55 -21.68
N GLN A 574 2.40 2.79 -22.97
CA GLN A 574 2.12 1.74 -23.95
C GLN A 574 3.31 0.82 -24.25
N ASP A 575 4.54 1.27 -23.97
CA ASP A 575 5.77 0.49 -24.10
C ASP A 575 6.10 -0.30 -22.82
N GLY A 576 5.24 -0.20 -21.80
CA GLY A 576 5.39 -0.81 -20.49
C GLY A 576 6.43 -0.14 -19.59
N ASN A 577 6.86 1.09 -19.88
CA ASN A 577 7.72 1.82 -18.96
C ASN A 577 6.86 2.52 -17.91
N ILE A 578 7.24 2.40 -16.64
CA ILE A 578 6.61 3.15 -15.55
C ILE A 578 6.79 4.64 -15.79
N ARG A 579 5.67 5.36 -15.89
CA ARG A 579 5.60 6.82 -15.97
C ARG A 579 5.46 7.46 -14.59
N LEU A 580 4.71 6.80 -13.69
CA LEU A 580 4.48 7.26 -12.32
C LEU A 580 4.33 6.07 -11.37
N ALA A 581 5.11 6.06 -10.30
CA ALA A 581 4.88 5.25 -9.11
C ALA A 581 4.61 6.20 -7.95
N ILE A 582 3.45 6.08 -7.31
CA ILE A 582 2.99 7.06 -6.33
C ILE A 582 2.22 6.40 -5.20
N GLY A 583 2.50 6.83 -3.97
CA GLY A 583 1.71 6.51 -2.81
C GLY A 583 1.73 7.67 -1.81
N ALA A 584 0.86 7.60 -0.81
CA ALA A 584 0.77 8.63 0.20
C ALA A 584 0.49 8.06 1.59
N ALA A 585 0.75 8.89 2.60
CA ALA A 585 0.48 8.64 4.00
C ALA A 585 -0.38 9.76 4.59
N GLY A 586 -1.42 9.44 5.36
CA GLY A 586 -2.27 10.46 5.99
C GLY A 586 -3.74 10.08 6.17
N GLY A 587 -4.05 8.81 6.41
CA GLY A 587 -5.41 8.32 6.57
C GLY A 587 -6.27 8.51 5.32
N SER A 588 -7.52 8.93 5.50
CA SER A 588 -8.45 9.19 4.39
C SER A 588 -7.95 10.22 3.36
N LYS A 589 -7.03 11.10 3.78
CA LYS A 589 -6.41 12.12 2.90
C LYS A 589 -5.47 11.53 1.84
N ILE A 590 -5.07 10.26 1.97
CA ILE A 590 -4.22 9.54 1.00
C ILE A 590 -4.81 9.64 -0.41
N LEU A 591 -6.12 9.38 -0.56
CA LEU A 591 -6.78 9.37 -1.86
C LEU A 591 -6.69 10.74 -2.53
N GLY A 592 -7.06 11.79 -1.81
CA GLY A 592 -7.01 13.16 -2.32
C GLY A 592 -5.59 13.57 -2.68
N ALA A 593 -4.62 13.24 -1.83
CA ALA A 593 -3.22 13.58 -2.05
C ALA A 593 -2.62 12.94 -3.30
N ILE A 594 -2.96 11.67 -3.57
CA ILE A 594 -2.52 10.97 -4.78
C ILE A 594 -3.18 11.61 -6.00
N VAL A 595 -4.48 11.90 -5.95
CA VAL A 595 -5.21 12.53 -7.07
C VAL A 595 -4.62 13.90 -7.40
N GLU A 596 -4.40 14.75 -6.40
CA GLU A 596 -3.86 16.11 -6.60
C GLU A 596 -2.46 16.07 -7.24
N VAL A 597 -1.55 15.25 -6.72
CA VAL A 597 -0.17 15.16 -7.23
C VAL A 597 -0.13 14.50 -8.62
N ALA A 598 -0.89 13.43 -8.83
CA ALA A 598 -0.98 12.78 -10.13
C ALA A 598 -1.55 13.75 -11.19
N ALA A 599 -2.61 14.49 -10.90
CA ALA A 599 -3.18 15.48 -11.82
C ALA A 599 -2.17 16.58 -12.19
N ARG A 600 -1.42 17.09 -11.20
CA ARG A 600 -0.34 18.07 -11.40
C ARG A 600 0.77 17.57 -12.29
N PHE A 601 1.27 16.39 -12.00
CA PHE A 601 2.35 15.79 -12.78
C PHE A 601 1.91 15.40 -14.20
N LEU A 602 0.72 14.82 -14.35
CA LEU A 602 0.27 14.24 -15.62
C LEU A 602 -0.35 15.27 -16.57
N TRP A 603 -1.08 16.26 -16.05
CA TRP A 603 -1.94 17.14 -16.88
C TRP A 603 -1.57 18.62 -16.79
N PHE A 604 -1.20 19.12 -15.61
CA PHE A 604 -0.88 20.55 -15.45
C PHE A 604 0.55 20.92 -15.89
N GLY A 605 1.39 19.93 -16.16
CA GLY A 605 2.76 20.11 -16.64
C GLY A 605 3.75 20.52 -15.54
N ASP A 606 3.43 20.21 -14.28
CA ASP A 606 4.34 20.36 -13.16
C ASP A 606 5.34 19.20 -13.12
N ASP A 607 6.55 19.45 -12.62
CA ASP A 607 7.40 18.36 -12.15
C ASP A 607 6.93 17.83 -10.78
N LEU A 608 7.48 16.71 -10.31
CA LEU A 608 7.05 16.10 -9.05
C LEU A 608 7.25 17.01 -7.84
N LYS A 609 8.31 17.81 -7.84
CA LYS A 609 8.58 18.75 -6.75
C LYS A 609 7.50 19.83 -6.68
N ALA A 610 7.21 20.47 -7.80
CA ALA A 610 6.14 21.48 -7.89
C ALA A 610 4.78 20.86 -7.57
N ALA A 611 4.54 19.62 -7.98
CA ALA A 611 3.31 18.89 -7.71
C ALA A 611 3.11 18.61 -6.21
N GLU A 612 4.14 18.15 -5.50
CA GLU A 612 4.08 17.83 -4.06
C GLU A 612 4.13 19.08 -3.16
N ASP A 613 4.93 20.09 -3.51
CA ASP A 613 5.06 21.34 -2.74
C ASP A 613 3.81 22.25 -2.86
N ALA A 614 2.90 21.92 -3.78
CA ALA A 614 1.66 22.63 -4.00
C ALA A 614 0.77 22.66 -2.72
N PRO A 615 -0.07 23.71 -2.57
CA PRO A 615 -1.12 23.73 -1.55
C PRO A 615 -2.07 22.53 -1.72
N ARG A 616 -2.45 21.90 -0.61
CA ARG A 616 -3.37 20.74 -0.59
C ARG A 616 -4.79 21.15 -0.26
N PHE A 617 -5.75 20.38 -0.76
CA PHE A 617 -7.13 20.39 -0.33
C PHE A 617 -7.75 18.99 -0.33
N TYR A 618 -8.71 18.75 0.56
CA TYR A 618 -9.28 17.41 0.79
C TYR A 618 -10.79 17.48 0.93
N HIS A 619 -11.48 16.49 0.36
CA HIS A 619 -12.89 16.26 0.59
C HIS A 619 -13.20 14.76 0.55
N GLN A 620 -13.89 14.25 1.57
CA GLN A 620 -14.17 12.81 1.73
C GLN A 620 -15.67 12.50 1.75
N LEU A 621 -16.45 13.36 1.10
CA LEU A 621 -17.92 13.42 1.12
C LEU A 621 -18.51 13.80 2.48
N LEU A 622 -18.15 13.12 3.56
CA LEU A 622 -18.63 13.38 4.92
C LEU A 622 -17.46 13.45 5.93
N PRO A 623 -17.40 14.49 6.79
CA PRO A 623 -18.26 15.67 6.79
C PRO A 623 -18.14 16.48 5.49
N ASP A 624 -19.23 17.14 5.08
CA ASP A 624 -19.31 17.91 3.82
C ASP A 624 -18.59 19.26 3.97
N VAL A 625 -17.26 19.17 4.08
CA VAL A 625 -16.35 20.30 4.23
C VAL A 625 -15.12 20.09 3.34
N LEU A 626 -14.78 21.13 2.58
CA LEU A 626 -13.53 21.22 1.84
C LEU A 626 -12.44 21.72 2.79
N GLN A 627 -11.57 20.80 3.19
CA GLN A 627 -10.39 21.12 3.99
C GLN A 627 -9.29 21.67 3.08
N TYR A 628 -8.56 22.70 3.51
CA TYR A 628 -7.51 23.31 2.69
C TYR A 628 -6.34 23.82 3.53
N ASP A 629 -5.14 23.82 2.96
CA ASP A 629 -3.94 24.33 3.62
C ASP A 629 -4.10 25.81 4.01
N GLU A 630 -4.10 26.07 5.33
CA GLU A 630 -4.29 27.43 5.84
C GLU A 630 -3.18 28.38 5.34
N GLY A 631 -3.61 29.56 4.87
CA GLY A 631 -2.72 30.61 4.37
C GLY A 631 -2.00 30.29 3.05
N ARG A 632 -2.40 29.25 2.32
CA ARG A 632 -1.81 28.87 1.01
C ARG A 632 -2.69 29.16 -0.20
N PHE A 633 -3.92 29.63 0.02
CA PHE A 633 -4.87 30.01 -1.03
C PHE A 633 -5.23 31.49 -0.90
N SER A 634 -5.45 32.17 -2.04
CA SER A 634 -5.90 33.57 -2.05
C SER A 634 -7.35 33.65 -1.55
N GLU A 635 -7.72 34.74 -0.87
CA GLU A 635 -9.10 34.93 -0.43
C GLU A 635 -10.09 34.98 -1.60
N ASN A 636 -9.63 35.40 -2.78
CA ASN A 636 -10.46 35.40 -3.98
C ASN A 636 -10.81 33.97 -4.42
N VAL A 637 -9.83 33.05 -4.47
CA VAL A 637 -10.08 31.61 -4.74
C VAL A 637 -11.05 31.04 -3.70
N LEU A 638 -10.84 31.31 -2.41
CA LEU A 638 -11.72 30.83 -1.35
C LEU A 638 -13.14 31.40 -1.50
N SER A 639 -13.30 32.67 -1.83
CA SER A 639 -14.59 33.31 -2.11
C SER A 639 -15.32 32.65 -3.29
N LEU A 640 -14.59 32.36 -4.37
CA LEU A 640 -15.13 31.67 -5.55
C LEU A 640 -15.56 30.23 -5.26
N LEU A 641 -14.86 29.53 -4.38
CA LEU A 641 -15.27 28.20 -3.90
C LEU A 641 -16.55 28.29 -3.05
N ARG A 642 -16.65 29.27 -2.14
CA ARG A 642 -17.88 29.51 -1.36
C ARG A 642 -19.06 29.87 -2.27
N LYS A 643 -18.83 30.65 -3.33
CA LYS A 643 -19.86 30.99 -4.33
C LYS A 643 -20.40 29.75 -5.06
N ARG A 644 -19.56 28.74 -5.25
CA ARG A 644 -19.94 27.41 -5.77
C ARG A 644 -20.57 26.50 -4.71
N GLY A 645 -20.76 26.97 -3.48
CA GLY A 645 -21.44 26.24 -2.40
C GLY A 645 -20.53 25.39 -1.52
N HIS A 646 -19.20 25.47 -1.67
CA HIS A 646 -18.28 24.73 -0.78
C HIS A 646 -18.27 25.32 0.63
N THR A 647 -18.41 24.44 1.64
CA THR A 647 -18.13 24.79 3.03
C THR A 647 -16.64 24.60 3.30
N LEU A 648 -15.93 25.68 3.65
CA LEU A 648 -14.47 25.64 3.77
C LEU A 648 -14.01 25.47 5.22
N LYS A 649 -13.00 24.63 5.44
CA LYS A 649 -12.36 24.44 6.76
C LYS A 649 -10.83 24.56 6.62
N PRO A 650 -10.18 25.52 7.29
CA PRO A 650 -8.72 25.59 7.28
C PRO A 650 -8.12 24.35 7.95
N LEU A 651 -7.01 23.88 7.39
CA LEU A 651 -6.24 22.75 7.87
C LEU A 651 -4.82 23.20 8.20
N ASP A 652 -4.37 22.82 9.40
CA ASP A 652 -2.98 22.98 9.80
C ASP A 652 -2.07 22.14 8.89
N ARG A 653 -0.99 22.74 8.39
CA ARG A 653 -0.06 22.11 7.45
C ARG A 653 0.58 20.83 8.01
N HIS A 654 0.67 20.66 9.32
CA HIS A 654 1.20 19.45 9.97
C HIS A 654 0.21 18.27 10.01
N ASN A 655 -1.04 18.47 9.57
CA ASN A 655 -2.10 17.45 9.54
C ASN A 655 -2.53 17.07 8.10
N THR A 656 -1.61 17.25 7.16
CA THR A 656 -1.78 16.97 5.73
C THR A 656 -1.14 15.63 5.35
N ALA A 657 -1.58 15.05 4.23
CA ALA A 657 -0.97 13.83 3.73
C ALA A 657 0.41 14.10 3.10
N VAL A 658 1.30 13.12 3.16
CA VAL A 658 2.65 13.15 2.59
C VAL A 658 2.71 12.17 1.45
N VAL A 659 3.24 12.61 0.31
CA VAL A 659 3.38 11.79 -0.90
C VAL A 659 4.85 11.38 -1.07
N CYS A 660 5.05 10.18 -1.60
CA CYS A 660 6.31 9.74 -2.17
C CYS A 660 6.03 9.34 -3.62
N ALA A 661 6.73 9.96 -4.57
CA ALA A 661 6.53 9.69 -5.98
C ALA A 661 7.84 9.54 -6.76
N ILE A 662 7.80 8.65 -7.75
CA ILE A 662 8.82 8.51 -8.78
C ILE A 662 8.13 8.66 -10.14
N GLY A 663 8.61 9.61 -10.92
CA GLY A 663 8.12 9.91 -12.26
C GLY A 663 9.25 9.68 -13.26
N ARG A 664 8.92 9.19 -14.46
CA ARG A 664 9.92 8.96 -15.50
C ARG A 664 9.48 9.61 -16.80
N ASN A 665 10.44 10.22 -17.49
CA ASN A 665 10.30 10.57 -18.90
C ASN A 665 11.42 9.92 -19.72
N ALA A 666 11.47 10.21 -21.02
CA ALA A 666 12.46 9.64 -21.94
C ALA A 666 13.93 9.94 -21.57
N THR A 667 14.19 10.93 -20.71
CA THR A 667 15.54 11.45 -20.43
C THR A 667 16.04 11.16 -19.02
N ALA A 668 15.14 11.04 -18.03
CA ALA A 668 15.52 10.88 -16.63
C ALA A 668 14.39 10.26 -15.79
N ILE A 669 14.79 9.78 -14.62
CA ILE A 669 13.93 9.40 -13.51
C ILE A 669 13.95 10.56 -12.51
N TYR A 670 12.78 11.04 -12.14
CA TYR A 670 12.57 12.08 -11.15
C TYR A 670 11.96 11.43 -9.92
N ALA A 671 12.51 11.71 -8.74
CA ALA A 671 11.93 11.24 -7.49
C ALA A 671 11.80 12.43 -6.55
N ASN A 672 10.70 12.48 -5.81
CA ASN A 672 10.48 13.49 -4.81
C ASN A 672 9.78 12.87 -3.59
N ALA A 673 10.23 13.27 -2.40
CA ALA A 673 9.57 12.98 -1.14
C ALA A 673 9.01 14.30 -0.60
N ASP A 674 7.74 14.28 -0.18
CA ASP A 674 7.04 15.50 0.21
C ASP A 674 7.70 16.14 1.46
N GLY A 675 8.05 17.42 1.34
CA GLY A 675 8.81 18.17 2.34
C GLY A 675 8.10 18.29 3.69
N ARG A 676 6.79 18.03 3.76
CA ARG A 676 5.99 18.04 5.00
C ARG A 676 6.46 17.03 6.04
N LYS A 677 7.04 15.90 5.62
CA LYS A 677 7.70 14.91 6.50
C LYS A 677 9.21 14.99 6.49
N ARG A 678 9.80 15.76 5.57
CA ARG A 678 11.24 15.82 5.29
C ARG A 678 11.81 14.43 4.94
N GLY A 679 11.07 13.67 4.14
CA GLY A 679 11.62 12.48 3.49
C GLY A 679 12.67 12.83 2.45
N ASP A 680 13.35 11.83 1.90
CA ASP A 680 14.36 12.06 0.86
C ASP A 680 14.36 10.91 -0.16
N VAL A 681 15.14 11.10 -1.21
CA VAL A 681 15.23 10.24 -2.37
C VAL A 681 16.68 9.87 -2.67
N ALA A 682 16.92 8.64 -3.10
CA ALA A 682 18.23 8.17 -3.51
C ALA A 682 18.15 7.36 -4.81
N GLY A 683 19.23 7.35 -5.59
CA GLY A 683 19.27 6.68 -6.89
C GLY A 683 20.61 6.92 -7.61
N PHE A 684 20.76 6.33 -8.78
CA PHE A 684 21.99 6.40 -9.60
C PHE A 684 21.71 6.45 -11.10
#